data_AF-E0VSR2-F1
#
_entry.id   AF-E0VSR2-F1
#
_cell.length_a   1.000
_cell.length_b   1.000
_cell.length_c   1.000
_cell.angle_alpha   90.00
_cell.angle_beta   90.00
_cell.angle_gamma   90.00
#
_symmetry.space_group_name_H-M   'P 1'
#
loop_
_entity.id
_entity.type
_entity.pdbx_description
1 polymer ?
#
loop_
_entity_poly.entity_id
_entity_poly.type
_entity_poly.pdbx_seq_one_letter_code
_entity_poly.pdbx_strand_id
1 'polypeptide(L)'
;MTSLTELYIILNRHCSNIQSEDRKKRRQALDELYDDIFINSKVDDSETFSKIFKEIEKSLWKSLYDQSEAVRDSSITLIREFVKNLKPNDKFVGELIPILLWRIGDKEVHEQSEEIRLRMVSLMNFVILTYKECCSAYVEDIVQILSKMLVDSYPKIRQESCVCASNLAVSLPYYFYNHRQKLIKPILASFSHQHYRMRVSAIEAIGKVVRWGNNKNLPTQEVFGSLAERLFDSTPNVRSAVTKVIGDWLINLPDRYSFFTKMIPLILSSLCDELPELRKEAWDIWDKAGLQYEQENEQDLKDKMDFMYEKPDHYPPNVLRPNLGCRTLVQRNLCQITGALSKELEDWKNDIRIKSAQLLCWLVLHAESDITQHTENLLLTMYKVCNQTDSRIVENVEKSAEYIAYFVSPDTYMQLLVPIVQDVCTTGHLCVLAALIRGTDPSLLKPHIIRIGELLSDDCICRVRKNDYQYQLLKCVDALLNAIKEDCKIIGNHLFLIITTVKALSQGPLLEYAQNLFKRLCEGLGKKTTIDLYEDYTEELLEKIKPTVENWTSVSCERFIFQLILEESGPVLGNFLPTIIEILKISMKVDGDPIVKSKLFILMSSVLRQRDVILKTADEKILEKFIVSFIQDVICPNLVWHAGRAAEALRTVVVACLCATLLQPNETNQLFGDKVAAEECASKDNLLKFLNIDLFSEIFSTLFPLLLNSIEDSAVKTRLFSLKALQNIVLNAAKNDVLTPDHVNQSYPLILKRLDDVSNDVRVSATDFLIILYNNLPIAYNPESFEPHLDSLYGTLLIHLDDPDEKFQKQMTDVLKTVGKVQPKLLYDKLDKCQNRFRNFNLCNEIMDYLKSSYNLDKNS
;
A
#
# COMPACT_ATOMS: atom_id res chain seq x y z
N MET A 1 67.02 55.33 18.10
CA MET A 1 67.69 54.01 18.15
C MET A 1 68.00 53.76 19.59
N THR A 2 67.25 52.87 20.24
CA THR A 2 67.46 52.50 21.63
C THR A 2 68.54 51.43 21.66
N SER A 3 69.66 51.68 22.33
CA SER A 3 70.65 50.62 22.58
C SER A 3 70.04 49.53 23.46
N LEU A 4 70.51 48.28 23.37
CA LEU A 4 70.05 47.17 24.22
C LEU A 4 70.11 47.53 25.72
N THR A 5 71.09 48.32 26.12
CA THR A 5 71.28 48.82 27.49
C THR A 5 70.20 49.83 27.90
N GLU A 6 69.82 50.75 27.02
CA GLU A 6 68.71 51.68 27.26
C GLU A 6 67.36 50.94 27.30
N LEU A 7 67.20 49.92 26.46
CA LEU A 7 66.02 49.05 26.49
C LEU A 7 65.89 48.37 27.86
N TYR A 8 66.95 47.78 28.43
CA TYR A 8 66.90 47.18 29.77
C TYR A 8 66.49 48.15 30.89
N ILE A 9 66.91 49.43 30.81
CA ILE A 9 66.52 50.45 31.79
C ILE A 9 65.01 50.74 31.68
N ILE A 10 64.49 50.85 30.46
CA ILE A 10 63.07 51.05 30.18
C ILE A 10 62.25 49.84 30.64
N LEU A 11 62.70 48.62 30.32
CA LEU A 11 62.06 47.37 30.75
C LEU A 11 61.96 47.28 32.28
N ASN A 12 63.03 47.58 33.01
CA ASN A 12 63.03 47.55 34.48
C ASN A 12 62.05 48.55 35.10
N ARG A 13 61.92 49.75 34.50
CA ARG A 13 60.92 50.74 34.91
C ARG A 13 59.51 50.20 34.72
N HIS A 14 59.22 49.62 33.56
CA HIS A 14 57.91 49.04 33.28
C HIS A 14 57.60 47.84 34.18
N CYS A 15 58.59 46.97 34.46
CA CYS A 15 58.46 45.87 35.42
C CYS A 15 58.11 46.34 36.82
N SER A 16 58.61 47.50 37.23
CA SER A 16 58.24 48.13 38.51
C SER A 16 56.81 48.67 38.46
N ASN A 17 56.41 49.28 37.35
CA ASN A 17 55.05 49.80 37.15
C ASN A 17 53.98 48.71 37.08
N ILE A 18 54.32 47.50 36.60
CA ILE A 18 53.43 46.32 36.65
C ILE A 18 53.06 45.96 38.10
N GLN A 19 53.86 46.35 39.09
CA GLN A 19 53.58 46.09 40.51
C GLN A 19 52.96 47.31 41.23
N SER A 20 52.54 48.35 40.49
CA SER A 20 51.90 49.54 41.06
C SER A 20 50.52 49.22 41.66
N GLU A 21 50.12 49.93 42.71
CA GLU A 21 48.76 49.85 43.26
C GLU A 21 47.68 50.30 42.26
N ASP A 22 48.04 51.21 41.33
CA ASP A 22 47.12 51.74 40.32
C ASP A 22 46.95 50.79 39.13
N ARG A 23 45.73 50.26 38.97
CA ARG A 23 45.31 49.41 37.85
C ARG A 23 45.65 50.00 36.48
N LYS A 24 45.45 51.31 36.27
CA LYS A 24 45.70 51.96 34.97
C LYS A 24 47.19 51.95 34.64
N LYS A 25 48.03 52.25 35.63
CA LYS A 25 49.50 52.19 35.49
C LYS A 25 50.00 50.78 35.20
N ARG A 26 49.44 49.76 35.87
CA ARG A 26 49.81 48.36 35.59
C ARG A 26 49.49 47.94 34.16
N ARG A 27 48.27 48.25 33.68
CA ARG A 27 47.87 47.96 32.30
C ARG A 27 48.75 48.71 31.30
N GLN A 28 48.89 50.02 31.48
CA GLN A 28 49.68 50.87 30.59
C GLN A 28 51.13 50.38 30.51
N ALA A 29 51.73 49.92 31.62
CA ALA A 29 53.07 49.36 31.61
C ALA A 29 53.21 48.08 30.76
N LEU A 30 52.16 47.24 30.70
CA LEU A 30 52.16 46.06 29.83
C LEU A 30 52.02 46.43 28.35
N ASP A 31 51.17 47.41 28.04
CA ASP A 31 50.98 47.93 26.68
C ASP A 31 52.27 48.62 26.19
N GLU A 32 52.91 49.44 27.03
CA GLU A 32 54.21 50.07 26.74
C GLU A 32 55.33 49.03 26.59
N LEU A 33 55.35 47.96 27.41
CA LEU A 33 56.28 46.84 27.20
C LEU A 33 56.08 46.16 25.85
N TYR A 34 54.83 45.96 25.45
CA TYR A 34 54.52 45.37 24.16
C TYR A 34 55.07 46.24 23.02
N ASP A 35 54.78 47.54 23.04
CA ASP A 35 55.24 48.48 22.02
C ASP A 35 56.76 48.58 21.99
N ASP A 36 57.40 48.70 23.16
CA ASP A 36 58.85 48.84 23.26
C ASP A 36 59.60 47.58 22.80
N ILE A 37 59.05 46.38 23.02
CA ILE A 37 59.69 45.12 22.66
C ILE A 37 59.38 44.70 21.22
N PHE A 38 58.13 44.80 20.78
CA PHE A 38 57.70 44.19 19.51
C PHE A 38 57.45 45.19 18.38
N ILE A 39 57.26 46.49 18.67
CA ILE A 39 57.00 47.52 17.65
C ILE A 39 58.23 48.42 17.46
N ASN A 40 58.76 48.95 18.56
CA ASN A 40 59.80 49.98 18.56
C ASN A 40 61.21 49.39 18.54
N SER A 41 61.39 48.15 19.00
CA SER A 41 62.69 47.46 18.93
C SER A 41 62.92 46.84 17.54
N LYS A 42 64.19 46.72 17.15
CA LYS A 42 64.63 45.93 15.98
C LYS A 42 65.13 44.55 16.40
N VAL A 43 64.56 43.95 17.45
CA VAL A 43 64.96 42.61 17.90
C VAL A 43 64.35 41.59 16.96
N ASP A 44 65.20 40.88 16.22
CA ASP A 44 64.82 39.85 15.25
C ASP A 44 65.39 38.46 15.59
N ASP A 45 66.33 38.39 16.54
CA ASP A 45 66.96 37.14 16.95
C ASP A 45 66.38 36.57 18.27
N SER A 46 66.19 35.25 18.29
CA SER A 46 65.59 34.52 19.42
C SER A 46 66.44 34.55 20.70
N GLU A 47 67.76 34.75 20.60
CA GLU A 47 68.64 34.80 21.76
C GLU A 47 68.44 36.11 22.53
N THR A 48 68.29 37.22 21.82
CA THR A 48 67.96 38.52 22.39
C THR A 48 66.57 38.52 23.01
N PHE A 49 65.56 37.92 22.34
CA PHE A 49 64.23 37.72 22.96
C PHE A 49 64.31 36.90 24.25
N SER A 50 65.16 35.87 24.29
CA SER A 50 65.35 35.05 25.49
C SER A 50 65.98 35.83 26.65
N LYS A 51 66.90 36.78 26.37
CA LYS A 51 67.50 37.65 27.39
C LYS A 51 66.48 38.68 27.90
N ILE A 52 65.75 39.32 26.99
CA ILE A 52 64.66 40.25 27.33
C ILE A 52 63.60 39.56 28.18
N PHE A 53 63.18 38.35 27.79
CA PHE A 53 62.17 37.59 28.51
C PHE A 53 62.62 37.29 29.96
N LYS A 54 63.86 36.84 30.16
CA LYS A 54 64.41 36.55 31.50
C LYS A 54 64.37 37.74 32.45
N GLU A 55 64.56 38.96 31.95
CA GLU A 55 64.50 40.16 32.80
C GLU A 55 63.07 40.47 33.26
N ILE A 56 62.06 40.17 32.44
CA ILE A 56 60.67 40.56 32.70
C ILE A 56 59.78 39.41 33.21
N GLU A 57 60.21 38.15 33.07
CA GLU A 57 59.37 36.95 33.26
C GLU A 57 58.68 36.93 34.63
N LYS A 58 59.38 37.31 35.71
CA LYS A 58 58.82 37.31 37.06
C LYS A 58 57.67 38.30 37.23
N SER A 59 57.79 39.51 36.66
CA SER A 59 56.73 40.51 36.70
C SER A 59 55.56 40.12 35.79
N LEU A 60 55.88 39.51 34.64
CA LEU A 60 54.89 39.04 33.69
C LEU A 60 54.04 37.88 34.27
N TRP A 61 54.65 36.90 34.92
CA TRP A 61 53.90 35.81 35.59
C TRP A 61 53.00 36.31 36.71
N LYS A 62 53.47 37.27 37.52
CA LYS A 62 52.64 37.91 38.55
C LYS A 62 51.43 38.63 37.97
N SER A 63 51.56 39.26 36.79
CA SER A 63 50.47 39.98 36.16
C SER A 63 49.29 39.08 35.70
N LEU A 64 49.52 37.77 35.52
CA LEU A 64 48.43 36.81 35.30
C LEU A 64 47.55 36.57 36.53
N TYR A 65 48.08 36.82 37.74
CA TYR A 65 47.34 36.74 39.00
C TYR A 65 46.61 38.04 39.38
N ASP A 66 46.73 39.11 38.57
CA ASP A 66 46.12 40.40 38.87
C ASP A 66 44.60 40.29 39.02
N GLN A 67 44.00 41.16 39.84
CA GLN A 67 42.54 41.23 40.02
C GLN A 67 41.84 41.91 38.82
N SER A 68 42.55 42.77 38.08
CA SER A 68 42.03 43.47 36.90
C SER A 68 42.10 42.61 35.65
N GLU A 69 40.94 42.32 35.07
CA GLU A 69 40.77 41.69 33.75
C GLU A 69 41.65 42.35 32.66
N ALA A 70 41.62 43.67 32.56
CA ALA A 70 42.38 44.39 31.53
C ALA A 70 43.90 44.24 31.67
N VAL A 71 44.42 43.97 32.88
CA VAL A 71 45.85 43.73 33.09
C VAL A 71 46.19 42.32 32.60
N ARG A 72 45.36 41.34 32.96
CA ARG A 72 45.51 39.95 32.50
C ARG A 72 45.40 39.84 30.99
N ASP A 73 44.54 40.62 30.37
CA ASP A 73 44.38 40.64 28.91
C ASP A 73 45.66 41.07 28.18
N SER A 74 46.24 42.21 28.58
CA SER A 74 47.52 42.69 28.05
C SER A 74 48.63 41.69 28.36
N SER A 75 48.60 41.05 29.54
CA SER A 75 49.59 40.03 29.93
C SER A 75 49.55 38.81 29.00
N ILE A 76 48.37 38.27 28.73
CA ILE A 76 48.17 37.13 27.82
C ILE A 76 48.63 37.48 26.41
N THR A 77 48.32 38.69 25.93
CA THR A 77 48.74 39.18 24.62
C THR A 77 50.26 39.25 24.51
N LEU A 78 50.92 39.81 25.53
CA LEU A 78 52.38 39.90 25.58
C LEU A 78 53.03 38.51 25.64
N ILE A 79 52.52 37.61 26.47
CA ILE A 79 53.00 36.21 26.58
C ILE A 79 52.86 35.50 25.24
N ARG A 80 51.75 35.68 24.52
CA ARG A 80 51.52 35.06 23.21
C ARG A 80 52.57 35.49 22.19
N GLU A 81 52.93 36.78 22.13
CA GLU A 81 54.01 37.24 21.24
C GLU A 81 55.38 36.71 21.66
N PHE A 82 55.64 36.54 22.96
CA PHE A 82 56.86 35.84 23.39
C PHE A 82 56.90 34.38 22.93
N VAL A 83 55.80 33.62 23.05
CA VAL A 83 55.73 32.23 22.56
C VAL A 83 56.05 32.14 21.07
N LYS A 84 55.65 33.14 20.28
CA LYS A 84 55.89 33.18 18.84
C LYS A 84 57.37 33.38 18.48
N ASN A 85 58.10 34.15 19.28
CA ASN A 85 59.47 34.58 18.97
C ASN A 85 60.57 33.82 19.76
N LEU A 86 60.19 33.12 20.84
CA LEU A 86 61.09 32.29 21.62
C LEU A 86 61.21 30.88 21.04
N LYS A 87 62.38 30.27 21.21
CA LYS A 87 62.55 28.83 20.94
C LYS A 87 61.75 28.02 21.98
N PRO A 88 61.21 26.85 21.59
CA PRO A 88 60.55 25.94 22.52
C PRO A 88 61.38 25.68 23.77
N ASN A 89 60.76 25.85 24.94
CA ASN A 89 61.44 25.81 26.23
C ASN A 89 60.52 25.26 27.32
N ASP A 90 60.87 24.10 27.88
CA ASP A 90 60.12 23.41 28.94
C ASP A 90 59.92 24.27 30.18
N LYS A 91 60.91 25.12 30.54
CA LYS A 91 60.79 26.00 31.72
C LYS A 91 59.67 27.02 31.56
N PHE A 92 59.49 27.54 30.35
CA PHE A 92 58.41 28.48 30.07
C PHE A 92 57.05 27.81 30.25
N VAL A 93 56.90 26.59 29.73
CA VAL A 93 55.67 25.80 29.89
C VAL A 93 55.43 25.47 31.37
N GLY A 94 56.50 25.15 32.10
CA GLY A 94 56.45 24.83 33.52
C GLY A 94 56.06 25.96 34.45
N GLU A 95 56.26 27.21 34.04
CA GLU A 95 55.73 28.36 34.76
C GLU A 95 54.29 28.67 34.33
N LEU A 96 53.98 28.59 33.03
CA LEU A 96 52.67 28.98 32.50
C LEU A 96 51.56 28.00 32.87
N ILE A 97 51.75 26.70 32.66
CA ILE A 97 50.65 25.72 32.81
C ILE A 97 50.13 25.65 34.25
N PRO A 98 50.96 25.66 35.32
CA PRO A 98 50.45 25.72 36.69
C PRO A 98 49.63 26.98 36.98
N ILE A 99 49.99 28.13 36.39
CA ILE A 99 49.21 29.37 36.53
C ILE A 99 47.83 29.18 35.88
N LEU A 100 47.79 28.62 34.66
CA LEU A 100 46.52 28.33 33.98
C LEU A 100 45.69 27.29 34.73
N LEU A 101 46.33 26.24 35.26
CA LEU A 101 45.67 25.19 36.05
C LEU A 101 44.98 25.80 37.26
N TRP A 102 45.69 26.61 38.05
CA TRP A 102 45.10 27.31 39.18
C TRP A 102 43.95 28.22 38.76
N ARG A 103 44.08 28.93 37.62
CA ARG A 103 43.11 29.97 37.24
C ARG A 103 41.82 29.44 36.64
N ILE A 104 41.93 28.41 35.80
CA ILE A 104 40.82 27.88 34.98
C ILE A 104 40.63 26.36 35.08
N GLY A 105 41.55 25.63 35.71
CA GLY A 105 41.51 24.16 35.82
C GLY A 105 41.32 23.59 37.23
N ASP A 106 41.29 24.43 38.27
CA ASP A 106 41.06 24.00 39.66
C ASP A 106 39.58 23.58 39.87
N LYS A 107 39.24 23.13 41.08
CA LYS A 107 37.88 22.72 41.45
C LYS A 107 36.88 23.85 41.24
N GLU A 108 37.25 25.07 41.64
CA GLU A 108 36.52 26.29 41.38
C GLU A 108 37.24 27.12 40.32
N VAL A 109 36.51 27.61 39.33
CA VAL A 109 37.09 28.44 38.26
C VAL A 109 37.29 29.86 38.82
N HIS A 110 38.54 30.21 39.08
CA HIS A 110 38.90 31.51 39.68
C HIS A 110 38.73 32.67 38.70
N GLU A 111 38.93 32.47 37.40
CA GLU A 111 38.69 33.50 36.38
C GLU A 111 37.18 33.64 36.05
N GLN A 112 36.61 34.79 36.40
CA GLN A 112 35.20 35.09 36.18
C GLN A 112 34.90 35.59 34.76
N SER A 113 35.86 36.25 34.10
CA SER A 113 35.67 36.77 32.74
C SER A 113 35.75 35.66 31.70
N GLU A 114 34.65 35.46 30.96
CA GLU A 114 34.59 34.52 29.85
C GLU A 114 35.55 34.89 28.70
N GLU A 115 35.82 36.18 28.47
CA GLU A 115 36.77 36.61 27.45
C GLU A 115 38.21 36.24 27.82
N ILE A 116 38.58 36.41 29.10
CA ILE A 116 39.91 36.03 29.58
C ILE A 116 40.06 34.51 29.63
N ARG A 117 39.05 33.76 30.08
CA ARG A 117 39.08 32.29 30.02
C ARG A 117 39.30 31.81 28.58
N LEU A 118 38.59 32.38 27.61
CA LEU A 118 38.78 32.06 26.19
C LEU A 118 40.23 32.34 25.75
N ARG A 119 40.76 33.53 26.06
CA ARG A 119 42.13 33.90 25.71
C ARG A 119 43.18 33.00 26.37
N MET A 120 42.95 32.55 27.59
CA MET A 120 43.81 31.59 28.29
C MET A 120 43.81 30.22 27.61
N VAL A 121 42.64 29.71 27.20
CA VAL A 121 42.56 28.44 26.45
C VAL A 121 43.22 28.59 25.07
N SER A 122 43.00 29.71 24.37
CA SER A 122 43.66 30.00 23.10
C SER A 122 45.18 30.13 23.24
N LEU A 123 45.68 30.71 24.33
CA LEU A 123 47.10 30.77 24.63
C LEU A 123 47.67 29.36 24.87
N MET A 124 46.98 28.54 25.67
CA MET A 124 47.37 27.15 25.92
C MET A 124 47.43 26.34 24.61
N ASN A 125 46.41 26.48 23.75
CA ASN A 125 46.37 25.86 22.43
C ASN A 125 47.54 26.30 21.54
N PHE A 126 47.84 27.61 21.54
CA PHE A 126 48.97 28.17 20.81
C PHE A 126 50.32 27.63 21.31
N VAL A 127 50.50 27.50 22.63
CA VAL A 127 51.70 26.91 23.23
C VAL A 127 51.85 25.43 22.84
N ILE A 128 50.77 24.64 22.87
CA ILE A 128 50.79 23.23 22.46
C ILE A 128 51.26 23.09 21.00
N LEU A 129 50.72 23.89 20.09
CA LEU A 129 51.08 23.84 18.67
C LEU A 129 52.51 24.33 18.40
N THR A 130 52.97 25.33 19.16
CA THR A 130 54.28 25.96 18.93
C THR A 130 55.41 25.18 19.58
N TYR A 131 55.23 24.75 20.82
CA TYR A 131 56.29 24.13 21.63
C TYR A 131 56.22 22.59 21.67
N LYS A 132 55.10 21.98 21.25
CA LYS A 132 54.94 20.52 21.08
C LYS A 132 55.48 19.73 22.28
N GLU A 133 56.52 18.91 22.09
CA GLU A 133 57.09 17.98 23.09
C GLU A 133 57.47 18.64 24.42
N CYS A 134 57.76 19.94 24.46
CA CYS A 134 57.99 20.67 25.71
C CYS A 134 56.79 20.67 26.66
N CYS A 135 55.59 20.40 26.14
CA CYS A 135 54.36 20.29 26.93
C CYS A 135 54.13 18.89 27.51
N SER A 136 54.98 17.90 27.17
CA SER A 136 54.79 16.50 27.55
C SER A 136 54.67 16.27 29.06
N ALA A 137 55.47 16.98 29.87
CA ALA A 137 55.45 16.88 31.33
C ALA A 137 54.15 17.42 31.97
N TYR A 138 53.36 18.21 31.22
CA TYR A 138 52.19 18.94 31.71
C TYR A 138 50.88 18.45 31.10
N VAL A 139 50.89 17.32 30.39
CA VAL A 139 49.70 16.78 29.72
C VAL A 139 48.55 16.53 30.70
N GLU A 140 48.85 16.02 31.90
CA GLU A 140 47.83 15.77 32.92
C GLU A 140 47.13 17.07 33.37
N ASP A 141 47.91 18.14 33.60
CA ASP A 141 47.38 19.45 33.99
C ASP A 141 46.56 20.08 32.87
N ILE A 142 47.05 20.01 31.63
CA ILE A 142 46.34 20.50 30.44
C ILE A 142 45.01 19.75 30.28
N VAL A 143 45.01 18.42 30.44
CA VAL A 143 43.79 17.59 30.36
C VAL A 143 42.82 17.96 31.49
N GLN A 144 43.31 18.25 32.69
CA GLN A 144 42.46 18.73 33.78
C GLN A 144 41.82 20.08 33.44
N ILE A 145 42.59 21.05 32.95
CA ILE A 145 42.07 22.35 32.48
C ILE A 145 40.98 22.13 31.43
N LEU A 146 41.27 21.34 30.40
CA LEU A 146 40.34 21.07 29.32
C LEU A 146 39.06 20.38 29.82
N SER A 147 39.16 19.43 30.75
CA SER A 147 37.98 18.75 31.31
C SER A 147 36.96 19.70 31.94
N LYS A 148 37.42 20.85 32.45
CA LYS A 148 36.58 21.92 33.00
C LYS A 148 36.07 22.87 31.91
N MET A 149 36.95 23.32 31.02
CA MET A 149 36.61 24.30 29.99
C MET A 149 35.72 23.74 28.87
N LEU A 150 35.75 22.43 28.64
CA LEU A 150 34.85 21.75 27.69
C LEU A 150 33.36 21.81 28.08
N VAL A 151 33.07 22.06 29.37
CA VAL A 151 31.70 22.19 29.89
C VAL A 151 31.37 23.62 30.37
N ASP A 152 32.21 24.60 30.03
CA ASP A 152 32.04 26.01 30.40
C ASP A 152 30.67 26.56 29.96
N SER A 153 30.09 27.53 30.66
CA SER A 153 28.82 28.14 30.23
C SER A 153 28.93 28.89 28.91
N TYR A 154 30.12 29.40 28.56
CA TYR A 154 30.33 30.19 27.35
C TYR A 154 30.69 29.32 26.13
N PRO A 155 29.89 29.32 25.04
CA PRO A 155 30.09 28.41 23.91
C PRO A 155 31.42 28.55 23.18
N LYS A 156 32.01 29.75 23.09
CA LYS A 156 33.30 29.94 22.41
C LYS A 156 34.44 29.26 23.16
N ILE A 157 34.40 29.22 24.50
CA ILE A 157 35.40 28.49 25.30
C ILE A 157 35.29 27.00 25.03
N ARG A 158 34.08 26.44 25.00
CA ARG A 158 33.88 25.03 24.65
C ARG A 158 34.46 24.70 23.28
N GLN A 159 34.21 25.58 22.31
CA GLN A 159 34.71 25.40 20.94
C GLN A 159 36.24 25.42 20.89
N GLU A 160 36.86 26.43 21.50
CA GLU A 160 38.33 26.52 21.57
C GLU A 160 38.93 25.35 22.36
N SER A 161 38.24 24.88 23.41
CA SER A 161 38.67 23.72 24.20
C SER A 161 38.59 22.43 23.39
N CYS A 162 37.58 22.26 22.52
CA CYS A 162 37.50 21.11 21.60
C CYS A 162 38.67 21.12 20.60
N VAL A 163 39.00 22.29 20.04
CA VAL A 163 40.15 22.46 19.14
C VAL A 163 41.45 22.17 19.89
N CYS A 164 41.61 22.73 21.09
CA CYS A 164 42.79 22.52 21.92
C CYS A 164 42.98 21.05 22.32
N ALA A 165 41.90 20.35 22.71
CA ALA A 165 41.94 18.91 22.98
C ALA A 165 42.36 18.10 21.75
N SER A 166 41.88 18.48 20.56
CA SER A 166 42.27 17.84 19.30
C SER A 166 43.76 18.04 19.02
N ASN A 167 44.25 19.28 19.16
CA ASN A 167 45.63 19.63 18.91
C ASN A 167 46.58 18.99 19.93
N LEU A 168 46.17 18.89 21.20
CA LEU A 168 46.93 18.16 22.22
C LEU A 168 47.11 16.70 21.83
N ALA A 169 46.02 16.04 21.45
CA ALA A 169 46.01 14.62 21.07
C ALA A 169 46.91 14.36 19.85
N VAL A 170 46.88 15.25 18.84
CA VAL A 170 47.68 15.13 17.61
C VAL A 170 49.14 15.51 17.84
N SER A 171 49.42 16.53 18.66
CA SER A 171 50.79 17.05 18.84
C SER A 171 51.62 16.23 19.81
N LEU A 172 50.98 15.52 20.76
CA LEU A 172 51.64 14.75 21.81
C LEU A 172 51.06 13.33 21.92
N PRO A 173 51.01 12.53 20.85
CA PRO A 173 50.26 11.28 20.83
C PRO A 173 50.74 10.26 21.86
N TYR A 174 52.06 10.12 22.06
CA TYR A 174 52.64 9.19 23.03
C TYR A 174 52.24 9.54 24.47
N TYR A 175 52.34 10.82 24.84
CA TYR A 175 52.02 11.29 26.19
C TYR A 175 50.51 11.36 26.42
N PHE A 176 49.73 11.74 25.41
CA PHE A 176 48.28 11.84 25.49
C PHE A 176 47.58 10.48 25.63
N TYR A 177 48.22 9.40 25.16
CA TYR A 177 47.63 8.06 25.01
C TYR A 177 46.75 7.62 26.20
N ASN A 178 47.22 7.82 27.44
CA ASN A 178 46.50 7.36 28.64
C ASN A 178 45.51 8.37 29.25
N HIS A 179 45.39 9.59 28.72
CA HIS A 179 44.63 10.68 29.36
C HIS A 179 43.24 10.93 28.77
N ARG A 180 42.93 10.37 27.60
CA ARG A 180 41.69 10.65 26.86
C ARG A 180 40.39 10.46 27.67
N GLN A 181 40.37 9.53 28.64
CA GLN A 181 39.15 9.14 29.35
C GLN A 181 38.50 10.32 30.08
N LYS A 182 39.33 11.26 30.55
CA LYS A 182 38.88 12.47 31.23
C LYS A 182 38.19 13.48 30.29
N LEU A 183 38.43 13.37 28.98
CA LEU A 183 37.90 14.31 27.98
C LEU A 183 36.65 13.80 27.27
N ILE A 184 36.39 12.49 27.24
CA ILE A 184 35.25 11.91 26.50
C ILE A 184 33.92 12.50 26.99
N LYS A 185 33.59 12.34 28.27
CA LYS A 185 32.30 12.83 28.81
C LYS A 185 32.13 14.35 28.65
N PRO A 186 33.14 15.20 28.97
CA PRO A 186 33.04 16.64 28.71
C PRO A 186 32.81 17.01 27.23
N ILE A 187 33.44 16.30 26.29
CA ILE A 187 33.22 16.55 24.84
C ILE A 187 31.79 16.15 24.46
N LEU A 188 31.33 14.97 24.88
CA LEU A 188 29.98 14.46 24.57
C LEU A 188 28.88 15.40 25.10
N ALA A 189 29.10 16.12 26.19
CA ALA A 189 28.16 17.11 26.71
C ALA A 189 27.84 18.25 25.71
N SER A 190 28.69 18.46 24.69
CA SER A 190 28.49 19.45 23.63
C SER A 190 27.83 18.89 22.36
N PHE A 191 27.55 17.58 22.31
CA PHE A 191 26.93 16.96 21.14
C PHE A 191 25.51 17.43 20.91
N SER A 192 24.74 17.75 21.95
CA SER A 192 23.35 18.21 21.85
C SER A 192 23.21 19.72 21.98
N HIS A 193 24.30 20.47 21.78
CA HIS A 193 24.31 21.92 21.94
C HIS A 193 23.45 22.61 20.87
N GLN A 194 22.78 23.73 21.21
CA GLN A 194 21.86 24.44 20.31
C GLN A 194 22.53 24.89 18.99
N HIS A 195 23.77 25.37 19.05
CA HIS A 195 24.51 25.85 17.87
C HIS A 195 25.24 24.71 17.17
N TYR A 196 24.95 24.51 15.88
CA TYR A 196 25.52 23.42 15.10
C TYR A 196 27.06 23.47 15.04
N ARG A 197 27.68 24.66 14.98
CA ARG A 197 29.15 24.81 14.95
C ARG A 197 29.81 24.20 16.18
N MET A 198 29.16 24.29 17.34
CA MET A 198 29.64 23.67 18.56
C MET A 198 29.53 22.15 18.48
N ARG A 199 28.42 21.62 17.96
CA ARG A 199 28.25 20.17 17.74
C ARG A 199 29.32 19.62 16.78
N VAL A 200 29.58 20.32 15.68
CA VAL A 200 30.64 19.97 14.72
C VAL A 200 32.01 19.93 15.40
N SER A 201 32.41 21.01 16.10
CA SER A 201 33.71 21.03 16.78
C SER A 201 33.85 19.95 17.86
N ALA A 202 32.76 19.61 18.57
CA ALA A 202 32.76 18.50 19.52
C ALA A 202 32.92 17.12 18.84
N ILE A 203 32.26 16.90 17.70
CA ILE A 203 32.38 15.66 16.92
C ILE A 203 33.79 15.52 16.36
N GLU A 204 34.36 16.57 15.76
CA GLU A 204 35.74 16.55 15.26
C GLU A 204 36.74 16.27 16.40
N ALA A 205 36.51 16.88 17.57
CA ALA A 205 37.34 16.66 18.75
C ALA A 205 37.26 15.24 19.30
N ILE A 206 36.06 14.64 19.39
CA ILE A 206 35.97 13.23 19.79
C ILE A 206 36.73 12.36 18.80
N GLY A 207 36.66 12.68 17.50
CA GLY A 207 37.39 11.99 16.43
C GLY A 207 38.87 11.89 16.71
N LYS A 208 39.52 13.03 17.01
CA LYS A 208 40.96 13.08 17.28
C LYS A 208 41.33 12.53 18.65
N VAL A 209 40.55 12.82 19.69
CA VAL A 209 40.79 12.34 21.07
C VAL A 209 40.71 10.82 21.17
N VAL A 210 39.76 10.19 20.48
CA VAL A 210 39.66 8.72 20.44
C VAL A 210 40.80 8.14 19.61
N ARG A 211 41.08 8.71 18.43
CA ARG A 211 42.10 8.20 17.49
C ARG A 211 43.49 8.09 18.11
N TRP A 212 43.90 9.10 18.88
CA TRP A 212 45.23 9.18 19.47
C TRP A 212 45.30 8.73 20.93
N GLY A 213 44.21 8.21 21.50
CA GLY A 213 44.16 7.72 22.88
C GLY A 213 44.00 6.20 23.00
N ASN A 214 44.17 5.68 24.21
CA ASN A 214 44.18 4.25 24.54
C ASN A 214 42.80 3.60 24.43
N ASN A 215 42.57 2.82 23.36
CA ASN A 215 41.28 2.23 23.00
C ASN A 215 40.73 1.14 23.93
N LYS A 216 41.53 0.55 24.83
CA LYS A 216 41.14 -0.64 25.62
C LYS A 216 39.85 -0.46 26.44
N ASN A 217 39.65 0.73 27.02
CA ASN A 217 38.49 1.03 27.89
C ASN A 217 37.58 2.11 27.28
N LEU A 218 37.44 2.15 25.95
CA LEU A 218 36.52 3.10 25.30
C LEU A 218 35.08 2.83 25.78
N PRO A 219 34.34 3.83 26.30
CA PRO A 219 32.90 3.69 26.56
C PRO A 219 32.15 3.64 25.22
N THR A 220 32.21 2.48 24.56
CA THR A 220 31.75 2.29 23.19
C THR A 220 30.29 2.67 23.00
N GLN A 221 29.40 2.27 23.93
CA GLN A 221 27.99 2.61 23.85
C GLN A 221 27.74 4.12 23.92
N GLU A 222 28.41 4.85 24.82
CA GLU A 222 28.25 6.31 24.94
C GLU A 222 28.76 7.01 23.66
N VAL A 223 29.96 6.66 23.19
CA VAL A 223 30.58 7.34 22.04
C VAL A 223 29.85 7.04 20.74
N PHE A 224 29.67 5.76 20.39
CA PHE A 224 29.02 5.39 19.14
C PHE A 224 27.52 5.69 19.16
N GLY A 225 26.85 5.57 20.30
CA GLY A 225 25.45 5.95 20.46
C GLY A 225 25.24 7.45 20.23
N SER A 226 26.07 8.30 20.86
CA SER A 226 26.01 9.75 20.63
C SER A 226 26.32 10.15 19.18
N LEU A 227 27.22 9.43 18.49
CA LEU A 227 27.47 9.66 17.06
C LEU A 227 26.29 9.21 16.18
N ALA A 228 25.66 8.07 16.49
CA ALA A 228 24.47 7.59 15.80
C ALA A 228 23.33 8.62 15.89
N GLU A 229 23.08 9.18 17.08
CA GLU A 229 22.07 10.23 17.27
C GLU A 229 22.36 11.50 16.44
N ARG A 230 23.63 11.78 16.11
CA ARG A 230 24.00 12.94 15.28
C ARG A 230 23.85 12.70 13.78
N LEU A 231 23.63 11.46 13.34
CA LEU A 231 23.18 11.19 11.97
C LEU A 231 21.72 11.62 11.72
N PHE A 232 20.94 11.85 12.78
CA PHE A 232 19.58 12.41 12.71
C PHE A 232 19.56 13.95 12.82
N ASP A 233 20.72 14.61 12.87
CA ASP A 233 20.77 16.06 13.04
C ASP A 233 20.20 16.78 11.81
N SER A 234 19.39 17.82 12.04
CA SER A 234 18.79 18.60 10.95
C SER A 234 19.84 19.40 10.15
N THR A 235 21.00 19.68 10.73
CA THR A 235 22.09 20.41 10.05
C THR A 235 23.03 19.45 9.30
N PRO A 236 23.16 19.58 7.97
CA PRO A 236 24.03 18.73 7.15
C PRO A 236 25.49 18.68 7.61
N ASN A 237 26.04 19.81 8.04
CA ASN A 237 27.44 19.89 8.48
C ASN A 237 27.73 19.00 9.70
N VAL A 238 26.72 18.79 10.57
CA VAL A 238 26.85 17.89 11.73
C VAL A 238 26.92 16.44 11.25
N ARG A 239 26.03 16.04 10.33
CA ARG A 239 26.03 14.68 9.74
C ARG A 239 27.30 14.39 8.94
N SER A 240 27.79 15.36 8.17
CA SER A 240 29.09 15.29 7.46
C SER A 240 30.26 15.13 8.45
N ALA A 241 30.26 15.86 9.58
CA ALA A 241 31.29 15.71 10.59
C ALA A 241 31.33 14.29 11.19
N VAL A 242 30.17 13.69 11.48
CA VAL A 242 30.10 12.28 11.93
C VAL A 242 30.68 11.35 10.86
N THR A 243 30.26 11.52 9.61
CA THR A 243 30.71 10.70 8.47
C THR A 243 32.24 10.75 8.32
N LYS A 244 32.84 11.94 8.41
CA LYS A 244 34.29 12.13 8.35
C LYS A 244 35.02 11.46 9.50
N VAL A 245 34.49 11.59 10.72
CA VAL A 245 35.11 11.00 11.91
C VAL A 245 35.07 9.47 11.86
N ILE A 246 33.91 8.88 11.52
CA ILE A 246 33.78 7.43 11.37
C ILE A 246 34.67 6.92 10.23
N GLY A 247 34.70 7.65 9.10
CA GLY A 247 35.61 7.36 8.00
C GLY A 247 37.08 7.34 8.39
N ASP A 248 37.52 8.37 9.11
CA ASP A 248 38.90 8.45 9.62
C ASP A 248 39.21 7.29 10.56
N TRP A 249 38.26 6.86 11.38
CA TRP A 249 38.46 5.71 12.26
C TRP A 249 38.50 4.37 11.50
N LEU A 250 37.67 4.19 10.47
CA LEU A 250 37.67 2.99 9.62
C LEU A 250 39.01 2.79 8.88
N ILE A 251 39.69 3.89 8.56
CA ILE A 251 40.95 3.90 7.80
C ILE A 251 42.16 3.91 8.74
N ASN A 252 42.14 4.77 9.77
CA ASN A 252 43.35 5.17 10.48
C ASN A 252 43.35 4.90 12.00
N LEU A 253 42.30 4.32 12.59
CA LEU A 253 42.32 3.98 14.02
C LEU A 253 43.22 2.74 14.24
N PRO A 254 44.20 2.77 15.17
CA PRO A 254 45.20 1.69 15.30
C PRO A 254 44.63 0.28 15.54
N ASP A 255 43.51 0.18 16.27
CA ASP A 255 42.80 -1.08 16.57
C ASP A 255 41.39 -1.07 15.96
N ARG A 256 41.27 -0.59 14.72
CA ARG A 256 39.97 -0.40 14.06
C ARG A 256 39.16 -1.68 13.86
N TYR A 257 39.84 -2.83 13.75
CA TYR A 257 39.20 -4.13 13.53
C TYR A 257 38.24 -4.48 14.67
N SER A 258 38.61 -4.16 15.91
CA SER A 258 37.78 -4.36 17.11
C SER A 258 36.49 -3.53 17.13
N PHE A 259 36.39 -2.49 16.29
CA PHE A 259 35.27 -1.55 16.28
C PHE A 259 34.46 -1.56 14.99
N PHE A 260 34.79 -2.41 14.01
CA PHE A 260 34.08 -2.45 12.72
C PHE A 260 32.57 -2.67 12.87
N THR A 261 32.15 -3.56 13.79
CA THR A 261 30.71 -3.81 14.07
C THR A 261 29.95 -2.59 14.55
N LYS A 262 30.65 -1.56 15.06
CA LYS A 262 30.06 -0.28 15.49
C LYS A 262 30.18 0.82 14.44
N MET A 263 31.24 0.82 13.64
CA MET A 263 31.51 1.84 12.63
C MET A 263 30.75 1.59 11.32
N ILE A 264 30.63 0.32 10.91
CA ILE A 264 29.96 -0.07 9.65
C ILE A 264 28.51 0.42 9.60
N PRO A 265 27.65 0.21 10.62
CA PRO A 265 26.27 0.71 10.57
C PRO A 265 26.19 2.24 10.41
N LEU A 266 27.13 2.99 10.99
CA LEU A 266 27.16 4.44 10.92
C LEU A 266 27.54 4.95 9.53
N ILE A 267 28.59 4.40 8.91
CA ILE A 267 29.01 4.81 7.56
C ILE A 267 27.97 4.40 6.51
N LEU A 268 27.37 3.22 6.64
CA LEU A 268 26.30 2.77 5.74
C LEU A 268 25.03 3.63 5.90
N SER A 269 24.71 4.07 7.12
CA SER A 269 23.61 5.02 7.34
C SER A 269 23.88 6.37 6.68
N SER A 270 25.13 6.82 6.61
CA SER A 270 25.50 8.03 5.85
C SER A 270 25.31 7.91 4.34
N LEU A 271 25.33 6.69 3.78
CA LEU A 271 24.96 6.46 2.36
C LEU A 271 23.48 6.75 2.08
N CYS A 272 22.66 6.86 3.13
CA CYS A 272 21.24 7.16 3.07
C CYS A 272 20.93 8.63 3.38
N ASP A 273 21.93 9.52 3.34
CA ASP A 273 21.70 10.94 3.59
C ASP A 273 20.75 11.54 2.55
N GLU A 274 19.95 12.52 2.95
CA GLU A 274 19.00 13.21 2.07
C GLU A 274 19.76 14.01 0.99
N LEU A 275 20.93 14.56 1.33
CA LEU A 275 21.74 15.36 0.42
C LEU A 275 22.67 14.49 -0.46
N PRO A 276 22.60 14.63 -1.80
CA PRO A 276 23.45 13.88 -2.71
C PRO A 276 24.95 14.08 -2.47
N GLU A 277 25.40 15.29 -2.09
CA GLU A 277 26.83 15.55 -1.84
C GLU A 277 27.34 14.77 -0.64
N LEU A 278 26.53 14.63 0.42
CA LEU A 278 26.90 13.89 1.62
C LEU A 278 26.92 12.38 1.35
N ARG A 279 25.98 11.86 0.54
CA ARG A 279 26.02 10.46 0.09
C ARG A 279 27.29 10.15 -0.69
N LYS A 280 27.71 11.08 -1.57
CA LYS A 280 28.96 10.93 -2.33
C LYS A 280 30.19 10.99 -1.43
N GLU A 281 30.25 11.93 -0.49
CA GLU A 281 31.33 12.02 0.50
C GLU A 281 31.44 10.73 1.34
N ALA A 282 30.30 10.19 1.81
CA ALA A 282 30.25 8.93 2.52
C ALA A 282 30.73 7.76 1.66
N TRP A 283 30.30 7.70 0.39
CA TRP A 283 30.74 6.68 -0.56
C TRP A 283 32.26 6.72 -0.79
N ASP A 284 32.82 7.89 -1.10
CA ASP A 284 34.26 8.04 -1.38
C ASP A 284 35.13 7.65 -0.17
N ILE A 285 34.65 7.93 1.05
CA ILE A 285 35.31 7.52 2.29
C ILE A 285 35.19 6.01 2.50
N TRP A 286 34.00 5.45 2.30
CA TRP A 286 33.74 4.03 2.49
C TRP A 286 34.52 3.18 1.50
N ASP A 287 34.55 3.59 0.22
CA ASP A 287 35.30 2.93 -0.84
C ASP A 287 36.80 2.87 -0.52
N LYS A 288 37.38 3.98 -0.04
CA LYS A 288 38.78 4.01 0.43
C LYS A 288 39.04 3.06 1.59
N ALA A 289 38.12 2.96 2.56
CA ALA A 289 38.25 2.03 3.67
C ALA A 289 38.24 0.57 3.20
N GLY A 290 37.38 0.25 2.22
CA GLY A 290 37.35 -1.06 1.57
C GLY A 290 38.65 -1.38 0.84
N LEU A 291 39.15 -0.47 0.01
CA LEU A 291 40.40 -0.66 -0.73
C LEU A 291 41.60 -0.88 0.21
N GLN A 292 41.68 -0.13 1.32
CA GLN A 292 42.72 -0.35 2.33
C GLN A 292 42.58 -1.73 2.99
N TYR A 293 41.36 -2.14 3.33
CA TYR A 293 41.12 -3.46 3.91
C TYR A 293 41.53 -4.58 2.97
N GLU A 294 41.21 -4.44 1.68
CA GLU A 294 41.60 -5.38 0.65
C GLU A 294 43.13 -5.52 0.54
N GLN A 295 43.85 -4.39 0.52
CA GLN A 295 45.32 -4.36 0.51
C GLN A 295 45.94 -5.01 1.75
N GLU A 296 45.37 -4.78 2.92
CA GLU A 296 45.88 -5.35 4.17
C GLU A 296 45.62 -6.85 4.32
N ASN A 297 44.61 -7.39 3.63
CA ASN A 297 44.14 -8.78 3.76
C ASN A 297 44.26 -9.55 2.43
N GLU A 298 45.13 -9.12 1.51
CA GLU A 298 45.25 -9.68 0.15
C GLU A 298 45.41 -11.22 0.17
N GLN A 299 46.21 -11.75 1.09
CA GLN A 299 46.43 -13.20 1.22
C GLN A 299 45.17 -13.98 1.59
N ASP A 300 44.35 -13.42 2.49
CA ASP A 300 43.09 -14.03 2.93
C ASP A 300 41.99 -13.91 1.86
N LEU A 301 42.08 -12.90 1.00
CA LEU A 301 41.05 -12.56 0.02
C LEU A 301 41.37 -13.04 -1.40
N LYS A 302 42.51 -13.70 -1.60
CA LYS A 302 42.98 -14.13 -2.92
C LYS A 302 41.92 -14.87 -3.73
N ASP A 303 41.27 -15.87 -3.16
CA ASP A 303 40.21 -16.61 -3.86
C ASP A 303 39.03 -15.71 -4.26
N LYS A 304 38.63 -14.77 -3.38
CA LYS A 304 37.56 -13.80 -3.70
C LYS A 304 38.01 -12.80 -4.77
N MET A 305 39.28 -12.42 -4.81
CA MET A 305 39.85 -11.55 -5.83
C MET A 305 39.88 -12.26 -7.20
N ASP A 306 40.20 -13.55 -7.22
CA ASP A 306 40.28 -14.34 -8.45
C ASP A 306 38.89 -14.65 -9.04
N PHE A 307 37.86 -14.88 -8.21
CA PHE A 307 36.55 -15.40 -8.66
C PHE A 307 35.34 -14.49 -8.38
N MET A 308 35.42 -13.51 -7.48
CA MET A 308 34.26 -12.71 -7.01
C MET A 308 34.44 -11.20 -7.15
N TYR A 309 35.43 -10.75 -7.94
CA TYR A 309 35.74 -9.34 -8.14
C TYR A 309 34.77 -8.67 -9.11
N GLU A 310 34.47 -9.33 -10.23
CA GLU A 310 33.59 -8.81 -11.27
C GLU A 310 32.13 -8.79 -10.84
N LYS A 311 31.38 -7.79 -11.35
CA LYS A 311 29.96 -7.61 -11.07
C LYS A 311 29.17 -8.80 -11.67
N PRO A 312 28.29 -9.46 -10.90
CA PRO A 312 27.43 -10.52 -11.42
C PRO A 312 26.51 -10.03 -12.54
N ASP A 313 26.16 -10.93 -13.47
CA ASP A 313 25.23 -10.64 -14.56
C ASP A 313 23.85 -10.21 -14.03
N HIS A 314 23.32 -10.97 -13.07
CA HIS A 314 22.09 -10.64 -12.35
C HIS A 314 22.41 -9.83 -11.08
N TYR A 315 22.43 -8.52 -11.22
CA TYR A 315 22.65 -7.58 -10.11
C TYR A 315 21.64 -6.43 -10.18
N PRO A 316 21.22 -5.84 -9.04
CA PRO A 316 20.22 -4.78 -9.05
C PRO A 316 20.53 -3.64 -10.04
N PRO A 317 19.55 -3.25 -10.89
CA PRO A 317 19.76 -2.22 -11.89
C PRO A 317 19.95 -0.85 -11.23
N ASN A 318 20.79 -0.01 -11.82
CA ASN A 318 21.11 1.35 -11.35
C ASN A 318 21.73 1.42 -9.94
N VAL A 319 22.27 0.31 -9.43
CA VAL A 319 22.99 0.26 -8.15
C VAL A 319 24.48 0.02 -8.40
N LEU A 320 25.32 0.86 -7.80
CA LEU A 320 26.77 0.68 -7.82
C LEU A 320 27.14 -0.46 -6.87
N ARG A 321 27.91 -1.44 -7.37
CA ARG A 321 28.39 -2.54 -6.55
C ARG A 321 29.56 -2.06 -5.68
N PRO A 322 29.54 -2.25 -4.36
CA PRO A 322 30.66 -1.91 -3.49
C PRO A 322 31.91 -2.75 -3.81
N ASN A 323 33.11 -2.19 -3.56
CA ASN A 323 34.36 -2.92 -3.76
C ASN A 323 34.46 -4.15 -2.84
N LEU A 324 35.38 -5.06 -3.16
CA LEU A 324 35.52 -6.35 -2.46
C LEU A 324 35.81 -6.17 -0.96
N GLY A 325 36.66 -5.21 -0.60
CA GLY A 325 36.94 -4.90 0.80
C GLY A 325 35.70 -4.43 1.58
N CYS A 326 34.90 -3.52 1.01
CA CYS A 326 33.65 -3.05 1.61
C CYS A 326 32.66 -4.19 1.85
N ARG A 327 32.48 -5.07 0.85
CA ARG A 327 31.61 -6.25 0.97
C ARG A 327 32.11 -7.19 2.06
N THR A 328 33.41 -7.52 2.04
CA THR A 328 34.02 -8.42 3.02
C THR A 328 33.91 -7.89 4.44
N LEU A 329 34.10 -6.58 4.64
CA LEU A 329 33.92 -5.93 5.95
C LEU A 329 32.50 -6.13 6.47
N VAL A 330 31.48 -5.96 5.63
CA VAL A 330 30.08 -6.20 6.04
C VAL A 330 29.85 -7.68 6.32
N GLN A 331 30.26 -8.57 5.41
CA GLN A 331 30.12 -10.03 5.52
C GLN A 331 30.68 -10.58 6.84
N ARG A 332 31.92 -10.20 7.19
CA ARG A 332 32.59 -10.63 8.44
C ARG A 332 31.90 -10.14 9.71
N ASN A 333 31.11 -9.06 9.64
CA ASN A 333 30.45 -8.43 10.78
C ASN A 333 28.92 -8.59 10.78
N LEU A 334 28.37 -9.32 9.80
CA LEU A 334 26.95 -9.32 9.48
C LEU A 334 26.07 -9.82 10.63
N CYS A 335 26.46 -10.93 11.28
CA CYS A 335 25.72 -11.56 12.38
C CYS A 335 25.44 -10.61 13.56
N GLN A 336 26.41 -9.75 13.91
CA GLN A 336 26.22 -8.79 15.00
C GLN A 336 25.35 -7.61 14.58
N ILE A 337 25.41 -7.20 13.32
CA ILE A 337 24.67 -6.05 12.79
C ILE A 337 23.20 -6.41 12.57
N THR A 338 22.91 -7.57 11.96
CA THR A 338 21.54 -7.98 11.62
C THR A 338 20.65 -8.15 12.85
N GLY A 339 21.19 -8.67 13.96
CA GLY A 339 20.45 -8.84 15.21
C GLY A 339 20.04 -7.51 15.87
N ALA A 340 20.92 -6.50 15.83
CA ALA A 340 20.59 -5.16 16.32
C ALA A 340 19.59 -4.46 15.39
N LEU A 341 19.84 -4.53 14.07
CA LEU A 341 19.00 -3.91 13.04
C LEU A 341 17.56 -4.43 13.08
N SER A 342 17.37 -5.73 13.28
CA SER A 342 16.03 -6.34 13.38
C SER A 342 15.23 -5.77 14.55
N LYS A 343 15.88 -5.44 15.68
CA LYS A 343 15.24 -4.79 16.83
C LYS A 343 14.92 -3.32 16.55
N GLU A 344 15.83 -2.61 15.89
CA GLU A 344 15.66 -1.18 15.55
C GLU A 344 14.56 -0.95 14.49
N LEU A 345 14.33 -1.92 13.59
CA LEU A 345 13.20 -1.92 12.66
C LEU A 345 11.84 -2.01 13.37
N GLU A 346 11.80 -2.62 14.55
CA GLU A 346 10.60 -2.74 15.39
C GLU A 346 10.57 -1.67 16.51
N ASP A 347 11.44 -0.65 16.47
CA ASP A 347 11.52 0.39 17.50
C ASP A 347 10.25 1.29 17.54
N TRP A 348 9.94 1.83 18.70
CA TRP A 348 8.78 2.70 18.90
C TRP A 348 8.96 4.09 18.26
N LYS A 349 10.20 4.53 18.02
CA LYS A 349 10.50 5.80 17.35
C LYS A 349 10.53 5.62 15.84
N ASN A 350 9.71 6.40 15.14
CA ASN A 350 9.56 6.29 13.69
C ASN A 350 10.84 6.60 12.91
N ASP A 351 11.61 7.61 13.33
CA ASP A 351 12.85 7.99 12.66
C ASP A 351 13.90 6.87 12.71
N ILE A 352 13.99 6.16 13.84
CA ILE A 352 14.89 5.00 14.00
C ILE A 352 14.50 3.91 13.00
N ARG A 353 13.20 3.58 12.91
CA ARG A 353 12.72 2.57 11.96
C ARG A 353 12.99 2.94 10.50
N ILE A 354 12.79 4.20 10.12
CA ILE A 354 13.08 4.69 8.75
C ILE A 354 14.57 4.51 8.43
N LYS A 355 15.47 4.97 9.33
CA LYS A 355 16.91 4.82 9.10
C LYS A 355 17.36 3.36 9.11
N SER A 356 16.75 2.53 9.95
CA SER A 356 17.01 1.09 9.98
C SER A 356 16.59 0.41 8.68
N ALA A 357 15.43 0.77 8.12
CA ALA A 357 14.97 0.24 6.84
C ALA A 357 15.88 0.68 5.68
N GLN A 358 16.36 1.93 5.69
CA GLN A 358 17.33 2.43 4.72
C GLN A 358 18.70 1.72 4.85
N LEU A 359 19.17 1.51 6.09
CA LEU A 359 20.40 0.79 6.38
C LEU A 359 20.33 -0.66 5.90
N LEU A 360 19.17 -1.32 6.06
CA LEU A 360 18.94 -2.69 5.60
C LEU A 360 19.19 -2.84 4.09
N CYS A 361 18.72 -1.88 3.27
CA CYS A 361 18.97 -1.88 1.82
C CYS A 361 20.46 -1.98 1.50
N TRP A 362 21.28 -1.13 2.14
CA TRP A 362 22.73 -1.14 1.92
C TRP A 362 23.41 -2.35 2.52
N LEU A 363 22.95 -2.81 3.68
CA LEU A 363 23.50 -4.00 4.32
C LEU A 363 23.36 -5.22 3.41
N VAL A 364 22.19 -5.42 2.79
CA VAL A 364 21.95 -6.53 1.85
C VAL A 364 22.86 -6.43 0.62
N LEU A 365 22.98 -5.24 0.01
CA LEU A 365 23.85 -5.00 -1.15
C LEU A 365 25.34 -5.30 -0.88
N HIS A 366 25.79 -5.12 0.37
CA HIS A 366 27.16 -5.43 0.76
C HIS A 366 27.35 -6.87 1.22
N ALA A 367 26.33 -7.48 1.83
CA ALA A 367 26.37 -8.87 2.26
C ALA A 367 26.42 -9.83 1.08
N GLU A 368 25.72 -9.53 -0.01
CA GLU A 368 25.54 -10.42 -1.16
C GLU A 368 25.06 -11.81 -0.70
N SER A 369 25.69 -12.90 -1.18
CA SER A 369 25.33 -14.28 -0.87
C SER A 369 25.32 -14.61 0.63
N ASP A 370 26.13 -13.91 1.43
CA ASP A 370 26.24 -14.17 2.87
C ASP A 370 24.96 -13.77 3.63
N ILE A 371 24.07 -12.99 3.01
CA ILE A 371 22.75 -12.68 3.58
C ILE A 371 21.87 -13.93 3.74
N THR A 372 22.16 -15.00 2.99
CA THR A 372 21.42 -16.27 3.04
C THR A 372 21.30 -16.80 4.47
N GLN A 373 22.37 -16.73 5.27
CA GLN A 373 22.38 -17.24 6.65
C GLN A 373 21.50 -16.43 7.62
N HIS A 374 21.15 -15.19 7.25
CA HIS A 374 20.33 -14.29 8.06
C HIS A 374 18.92 -14.12 7.50
N THR A 375 18.61 -14.75 6.37
CA THR A 375 17.37 -14.54 5.62
C THR A 375 16.15 -14.89 6.44
N GLU A 376 16.15 -16.00 7.19
CA GLU A 376 15.01 -16.40 8.03
C GLU A 376 14.63 -15.31 9.05
N ASN A 377 15.60 -14.86 9.86
CA ASN A 377 15.36 -13.85 10.87
C ASN A 377 14.95 -12.50 10.26
N LEU A 378 15.59 -12.11 9.14
CA LEU A 378 15.24 -10.87 8.45
C LEU A 378 13.82 -10.93 7.90
N LEU A 379 13.45 -12.02 7.21
CA LEU A 379 12.11 -12.20 6.65
C LEU A 379 11.03 -12.10 7.74
N LEU A 380 11.23 -12.75 8.90
CA LEU A 380 10.29 -12.66 10.03
C LEU A 380 10.07 -11.20 10.50
N THR A 381 11.13 -10.40 10.59
CA THR A 381 11.00 -8.98 10.92
C THR A 381 10.37 -8.19 9.77
N MET A 382 10.73 -8.46 8.52
CA MET A 382 10.16 -7.79 7.34
C MET A 382 8.64 -8.00 7.25
N TYR A 383 8.14 -9.22 7.48
CA TYR A 383 6.71 -9.51 7.47
C TYR A 383 5.94 -8.66 8.48
N LYS A 384 6.47 -8.52 9.71
CA LYS A 384 5.86 -7.69 10.74
C LYS A 384 5.86 -6.21 10.37
N VAL A 385 6.98 -5.71 9.84
CA VAL A 385 7.13 -4.29 9.47
C VAL A 385 6.24 -3.94 8.28
N CYS A 386 6.12 -4.81 7.28
CA CYS A 386 5.25 -4.62 6.12
C CYS A 386 3.74 -4.66 6.46
N ASN A 387 3.36 -5.10 7.66
CA ASN A 387 1.98 -4.98 8.16
C ASN A 387 1.67 -3.61 8.81
N GLN A 388 2.66 -2.71 8.91
CA GLN A 388 2.51 -1.37 9.50
C GLN A 388 2.09 -0.33 8.45
N THR A 389 1.74 0.88 8.90
CA THR A 389 1.11 1.92 8.06
C THR A 389 2.05 2.94 7.42
N ASP A 390 3.30 3.10 7.89
CA ASP A 390 4.21 4.11 7.31
C ASP A 390 4.82 3.61 6.00
N SER A 391 4.34 4.18 4.87
CA SER A 391 4.76 3.77 3.54
C SER A 391 6.28 3.88 3.33
N ARG A 392 6.95 4.86 3.95
CA ARG A 392 8.40 5.06 3.77
C ARG A 392 9.21 3.91 4.33
N ILE A 393 8.74 3.32 5.43
CA ILE A 393 9.39 2.15 6.04
C ILE A 393 9.13 0.94 5.15
N VAL A 394 7.87 0.72 4.78
CA VAL A 394 7.46 -0.43 3.95
C VAL A 394 8.16 -0.41 2.59
N GLU A 395 8.30 0.75 1.95
CA GLU A 395 9.02 0.91 0.67
C GLU A 395 10.49 0.49 0.76
N ASN A 396 11.20 0.86 1.83
CA ASN A 396 12.59 0.47 2.02
C ASN A 396 12.73 -1.02 2.37
N VAL A 397 11.79 -1.57 3.16
CA VAL A 397 11.77 -3.00 3.47
C VAL A 397 11.43 -3.84 2.23
N GLU A 398 10.45 -3.39 1.43
CA GLU A 398 10.08 -3.97 0.14
C GLU A 398 11.31 -3.96 -0.79
N LYS A 399 12.05 -2.85 -0.84
CA LYS A 399 13.29 -2.76 -1.64
C LYS A 399 14.40 -3.67 -1.12
N SER A 400 14.53 -3.81 0.20
CA SER A 400 15.48 -4.73 0.83
C SER A 400 15.15 -6.19 0.50
N ALA A 401 13.88 -6.58 0.55
CA ALA A 401 13.43 -7.92 0.17
C ALA A 401 13.70 -8.20 -1.32
N GLU A 402 13.48 -7.20 -2.18
CA GLU A 402 13.86 -7.29 -3.60
C GLU A 402 15.36 -7.51 -3.75
N TYR A 403 16.22 -6.78 -3.04
CA TYR A 403 17.67 -7.01 -3.06
C TYR A 403 18.09 -8.37 -2.50
N ILE A 404 17.41 -8.89 -1.48
CA ILE A 404 17.69 -10.25 -0.95
C ILE A 404 17.54 -11.29 -2.08
N ALA A 405 16.51 -11.17 -2.91
CA ALA A 405 16.27 -12.12 -4.00
C ALA A 405 17.28 -12.08 -5.16
N TYR A 406 18.12 -11.04 -5.27
CA TYR A 406 19.25 -11.05 -6.19
C TYR A 406 20.38 -11.98 -5.73
N PHE A 407 20.46 -12.29 -4.43
CA PHE A 407 21.55 -13.05 -3.84
C PHE A 407 21.12 -14.37 -3.19
N VAL A 408 19.83 -14.53 -2.88
CA VAL A 408 19.27 -15.71 -2.23
C VAL A 408 18.39 -16.47 -3.21
N SER A 409 18.64 -17.77 -3.34
CA SER A 409 17.91 -18.63 -4.27
C SER A 409 16.42 -18.77 -3.90
N PRO A 410 15.55 -18.95 -4.90
CA PRO A 410 14.14 -19.26 -4.69
C PRO A 410 13.89 -20.49 -3.83
N ASP A 411 14.69 -21.54 -4.00
CA ASP A 411 14.62 -22.73 -3.14
C ASP A 411 14.71 -22.38 -1.66
N THR A 412 15.64 -21.48 -1.29
CA THR A 412 15.86 -21.09 0.10
C THR A 412 14.69 -20.29 0.65
N TYR A 413 14.31 -19.17 0.03
CA TYR A 413 13.27 -18.33 0.61
C TYR A 413 11.88 -18.98 0.52
N MET A 414 11.62 -19.84 -0.47
CA MET A 414 10.35 -20.57 -0.56
C MET A 414 10.22 -21.63 0.52
N GLN A 415 11.30 -22.31 0.91
CA GLN A 415 11.29 -23.24 2.05
C GLN A 415 10.94 -22.53 3.38
N LEU A 416 11.35 -21.28 3.53
CA LEU A 416 11.06 -20.46 4.71
C LEU A 416 9.65 -19.86 4.67
N LEU A 417 9.23 -19.35 3.52
CA LEU A 417 8.00 -18.57 3.38
C LEU A 417 6.74 -19.44 3.27
N VAL A 418 6.79 -20.53 2.50
CA VAL A 418 5.60 -21.35 2.20
C VAL A 418 4.93 -21.91 3.47
N PRO A 419 5.65 -22.53 4.42
CA PRO A 419 5.03 -23.06 5.63
C PRO A 419 4.33 -21.98 6.47
N ILE A 420 4.92 -20.78 6.54
CA ILE A 420 4.35 -19.65 7.29
C ILE A 420 3.09 -19.13 6.61
N VAL A 421 3.11 -18.97 5.29
CA VAL A 421 1.97 -18.45 4.52
C VAL A 421 0.80 -19.43 4.49
N GLN A 422 1.08 -20.73 4.44
CA GLN A 422 0.05 -21.77 4.51
C GLN A 422 -0.63 -21.85 5.89
N ASP A 423 0.11 -21.56 6.97
CA ASP A 423 -0.47 -21.47 8.32
C ASP A 423 -1.25 -20.15 8.50
N VAL A 424 -0.58 -19.00 8.29
CA VAL A 424 -1.19 -17.66 8.39
C VAL A 424 -0.61 -16.70 7.35
N CYS A 425 -1.42 -16.35 6.35
CA CYS A 425 -1.06 -15.31 5.38
C CYS A 425 -1.47 -13.91 5.85
N THR A 426 -0.57 -12.93 5.72
CA THR A 426 -0.81 -11.52 6.07
C THR A 426 -0.41 -10.62 4.90
N THR A 427 -0.83 -9.35 4.96
CA THR A 427 -0.45 -8.34 3.96
C THR A 427 1.08 -8.21 3.82
N GLY A 428 1.80 -8.27 4.95
CA GLY A 428 3.26 -8.24 4.97
C GLY A 428 3.92 -9.44 4.30
N HIS A 429 3.35 -10.64 4.43
CA HIS A 429 3.85 -11.84 3.73
C HIS A 429 3.75 -11.67 2.20
N LEU A 430 2.61 -11.17 1.70
CA LEU A 430 2.40 -10.93 0.28
C LEU A 430 3.29 -9.80 -0.25
N CYS A 431 3.46 -8.72 0.52
CA CYS A 431 4.35 -7.62 0.16
C CYS A 431 5.79 -8.08 -0.05
N VAL A 432 6.31 -8.87 0.91
CA VAL A 432 7.68 -9.43 0.83
C VAL A 432 7.79 -10.47 -0.29
N LEU A 433 6.79 -11.35 -0.48
CA LEU A 433 6.79 -12.31 -1.58
C LEU A 433 6.81 -11.63 -2.96
N ALA A 434 6.01 -10.58 -3.16
CA ALA A 434 6.01 -9.81 -4.40
C ALA A 434 7.39 -9.19 -4.67
N ALA A 435 8.06 -8.67 -3.64
CA ALA A 435 9.40 -8.13 -3.75
C ALA A 435 10.45 -9.18 -4.10
N LEU A 436 10.41 -10.35 -3.43
CA LEU A 436 11.29 -11.47 -3.71
C LEU A 436 11.15 -11.93 -5.18
N ILE A 437 9.92 -12.05 -5.67
CA ILE A 437 9.65 -12.42 -7.07
C ILE A 437 10.26 -11.40 -8.05
N ARG A 438 10.16 -10.09 -7.76
CA ARG A 438 10.76 -9.05 -8.63
C ARG A 438 12.28 -9.07 -8.67
N GLY A 439 12.93 -9.44 -7.56
CA GLY A 439 14.40 -9.48 -7.46
C GLY A 439 15.03 -10.77 -7.96
N THR A 440 14.23 -11.81 -8.17
CA THR A 440 14.71 -13.13 -8.59
C THR A 440 15.02 -13.17 -10.08
N ASP A 441 16.11 -13.84 -10.46
CA ASP A 441 16.38 -14.16 -11.86
C ASP A 441 15.24 -15.03 -12.45
N PRO A 442 14.60 -14.63 -13.56
CA PRO A 442 13.51 -15.40 -14.18
C PRO A 442 13.84 -16.87 -14.44
N SER A 443 15.08 -17.19 -14.77
CA SER A 443 15.53 -18.57 -15.03
C SER A 443 15.51 -19.44 -13.77
N LEU A 444 15.86 -18.85 -12.61
CA LEU A 444 15.83 -19.51 -11.31
C LEU A 444 14.41 -19.52 -10.72
N LEU A 445 13.56 -18.57 -11.07
CA LEU A 445 12.17 -18.53 -10.61
C LEU A 445 11.32 -19.61 -11.29
N LYS A 446 11.59 -19.91 -12.57
CA LYS A 446 10.78 -20.80 -13.42
C LYS A 446 10.39 -22.14 -12.79
N PRO A 447 11.27 -22.90 -12.09
CA PRO A 447 10.89 -24.15 -11.44
C PRO A 447 9.86 -24.00 -10.31
N HIS A 448 9.69 -22.79 -9.77
CA HIS A 448 8.85 -22.52 -8.59
C HIS A 448 7.51 -21.86 -8.92
N ILE A 449 7.29 -21.40 -10.16
CA ILE A 449 6.11 -20.61 -10.52
C ILE A 449 4.80 -21.37 -10.26
N ILE A 450 4.78 -22.68 -10.50
CA ILE A 450 3.61 -23.54 -10.25
C ILE A 450 3.28 -23.53 -8.76
N ARG A 451 4.28 -23.80 -7.91
CA ARG A 451 4.13 -23.80 -6.45
C ARG A 451 3.67 -22.43 -5.91
N ILE A 452 4.15 -21.33 -6.50
CA ILE A 452 3.71 -19.97 -6.15
C ILE A 452 2.25 -19.75 -6.59
N GLY A 453 1.90 -20.16 -7.81
CA GLY A 453 0.54 -20.07 -8.34
C GLY A 453 -0.46 -20.85 -7.49
N GLU A 454 -0.14 -22.10 -7.15
CA GLU A 454 -0.93 -22.95 -6.25
C GLU A 454 -1.12 -22.28 -4.89
N LEU A 455 -0.04 -21.80 -4.27
CA LEU A 455 -0.11 -21.10 -2.98
C LEU A 455 -1.01 -19.87 -3.01
N LEU A 456 -0.84 -18.99 -4.01
CA LEU A 456 -1.59 -17.74 -4.07
C LEU A 456 -3.06 -17.93 -4.47
N SER A 457 -3.36 -19.00 -5.22
CA SER A 457 -4.71 -19.37 -5.65
C SER A 457 -5.49 -20.23 -4.65
N ASP A 458 -4.84 -20.62 -3.53
CA ASP A 458 -5.49 -21.31 -2.42
C ASP A 458 -6.64 -20.45 -1.87
N ASP A 459 -7.76 -21.09 -1.55
CA ASP A 459 -8.98 -20.38 -1.20
C ASP A 459 -8.84 -19.56 0.09
N CYS A 460 -8.04 -20.02 1.05
CA CYS A 460 -7.78 -19.32 2.32
C CYS A 460 -6.95 -18.04 2.13
N ILE A 461 -6.17 -17.97 1.05
CA ILE A 461 -5.32 -16.82 0.69
C ILE A 461 -6.07 -15.91 -0.28
N CYS A 462 -6.57 -16.47 -1.38
CA CYS A 462 -7.13 -15.72 -2.49
C CYS A 462 -8.45 -15.02 -2.16
N ARG A 463 -9.27 -15.58 -1.25
CA ARG A 463 -10.64 -15.08 -0.96
C ARG A 463 -10.72 -14.08 0.19
N VAL A 464 -9.59 -13.55 0.66
CA VAL A 464 -9.54 -12.52 1.70
C VAL A 464 -10.04 -11.17 1.16
N ARG A 465 -10.96 -10.52 1.87
CA ARG A 465 -11.66 -9.29 1.42
C ARG A 465 -10.98 -7.96 1.73
N LYS A 466 -9.91 -7.95 2.53
CA LYS A 466 -9.28 -6.70 2.96
C LYS A 466 -8.58 -6.03 1.77
N ASN A 467 -8.88 -4.76 1.50
CA ASN A 467 -8.33 -4.02 0.34
C ASN A 467 -6.79 -4.05 0.28
N ASP A 468 -6.10 -3.74 1.38
CA ASP A 468 -4.63 -3.74 1.41
C ASP A 468 -4.04 -5.13 1.13
N TYR A 469 -4.72 -6.18 1.62
CA TYR A 469 -4.33 -7.56 1.37
C TYR A 469 -4.48 -7.91 -0.11
N GLN A 470 -5.64 -7.61 -0.70
CA GLN A 470 -5.91 -7.83 -2.13
C GLN A 470 -4.96 -7.02 -3.02
N TYR A 471 -4.61 -5.81 -2.62
CA TYR A 471 -3.62 -5.00 -3.33
C TYR A 471 -2.24 -5.67 -3.35
N GLN A 472 -1.77 -6.20 -2.21
CA GLN A 472 -0.50 -6.95 -2.17
C GLN A 472 -0.59 -8.28 -2.93
N LEU A 473 -1.75 -8.96 -2.91
CA LEU A 473 -1.97 -10.16 -3.71
C LEU A 473 -1.85 -9.87 -5.22
N LEU A 474 -2.43 -8.76 -5.68
CA LEU A 474 -2.27 -8.30 -7.06
C LEU A 474 -0.83 -7.86 -7.37
N LYS A 475 -0.09 -7.28 -6.41
CA LYS A 475 1.35 -7.03 -6.59
C LYS A 475 2.15 -8.32 -6.78
N CYS A 476 1.79 -9.43 -6.15
CA CYS A 476 2.40 -10.74 -6.44
C CYS A 476 2.10 -11.18 -7.88
N VAL A 477 0.85 -11.03 -8.34
CA VAL A 477 0.46 -11.34 -9.73
C VAL A 477 1.22 -10.46 -10.72
N ASP A 478 1.34 -9.16 -10.46
CA ASP A 478 2.11 -8.21 -11.27
C ASP A 478 3.59 -8.62 -11.35
N ALA A 479 4.20 -8.95 -10.21
CA ALA A 479 5.58 -9.43 -10.13
C ALA A 479 5.77 -10.71 -10.96
N LEU A 480 4.84 -11.67 -10.87
CA LEU A 480 4.88 -12.91 -11.67
C LEU A 480 4.77 -12.61 -13.17
N LEU A 481 3.78 -11.82 -13.59
CA LEU A 481 3.58 -11.46 -15.00
C LEU A 481 4.82 -10.79 -15.61
N ASN A 482 5.50 -9.93 -14.84
CA ASN A 482 6.73 -9.28 -15.28
C ASN A 482 7.93 -10.24 -15.37
N ALA A 483 8.05 -11.17 -14.42
CA ALA A 483 9.16 -12.11 -14.36
C ALA A 483 9.08 -13.19 -15.44
N ILE A 484 7.90 -13.77 -15.67
CA ILE A 484 7.76 -15.00 -16.47
C ILE A 484 7.35 -14.75 -17.93
N LYS A 485 6.77 -13.59 -18.26
CA LYS A 485 6.34 -13.23 -19.62
C LYS A 485 5.58 -14.37 -20.33
N GLU A 486 6.16 -14.99 -21.36
CA GLU A 486 5.54 -16.07 -22.15
C GLU A 486 5.29 -17.35 -21.33
N ASP A 487 6.07 -17.59 -20.27
CA ASP A 487 5.89 -18.73 -19.37
C ASP A 487 4.61 -18.60 -18.50
N CYS A 488 3.88 -17.49 -18.59
CA CYS A 488 2.60 -17.33 -17.89
C CYS A 488 1.56 -18.38 -18.29
N LYS A 489 1.70 -19.02 -19.46
CA LYS A 489 0.87 -20.15 -19.91
C LYS A 489 0.89 -21.32 -18.92
N ILE A 490 1.99 -21.51 -18.19
CA ILE A 490 2.15 -22.60 -17.22
C ILE A 490 1.22 -22.40 -16.02
N ILE A 491 0.96 -21.14 -15.63
CA ILE A 491 0.15 -20.80 -14.44
C ILE A 491 -1.06 -19.92 -14.78
N GLY A 492 -1.49 -19.92 -16.04
CA GLY A 492 -2.55 -19.03 -16.54
C GLY A 492 -3.86 -19.20 -15.77
N ASN A 493 -4.23 -20.45 -15.45
CA ASN A 493 -5.40 -20.76 -14.64
C ASN A 493 -5.30 -20.18 -13.22
N HIS A 494 -4.18 -20.36 -12.52
CA HIS A 494 -3.97 -19.79 -11.20
C HIS A 494 -4.08 -18.26 -11.20
N LEU A 495 -3.45 -17.59 -12.18
CA LEU A 495 -3.51 -16.13 -12.32
C LEU A 495 -4.93 -15.65 -12.66
N PHE A 496 -5.64 -16.36 -13.54
CA PHE A 496 -7.04 -16.09 -13.86
C PHE A 496 -7.92 -16.19 -12.62
N LEU A 497 -7.78 -17.25 -11.83
CA LEU A 497 -8.53 -17.44 -10.58
C LEU A 497 -8.27 -16.29 -9.61
N ILE A 498 -7.00 -15.94 -9.39
CA ILE A 498 -6.62 -14.87 -8.45
C ILE A 498 -7.20 -13.53 -8.87
N ILE A 499 -6.97 -13.13 -10.14
CA ILE A 499 -7.43 -11.82 -10.63
C ILE A 499 -8.96 -11.78 -10.66
N THR A 500 -9.64 -12.83 -11.11
CA THR A 500 -11.11 -12.91 -11.14
C THR A 500 -11.70 -12.83 -9.73
N THR A 501 -11.08 -13.51 -8.76
CA THR A 501 -11.49 -13.43 -7.36
C THR A 501 -11.34 -12.02 -6.80
N VAL A 502 -10.22 -11.36 -7.04
CA VAL A 502 -10.03 -9.97 -6.57
C VAL A 502 -10.97 -9.01 -7.28
N LYS A 503 -11.18 -9.14 -8.61
CA LYS A 503 -12.17 -8.35 -9.36
C LYS A 503 -13.57 -8.48 -8.74
N ALA A 504 -13.98 -9.71 -8.41
CA ALA A 504 -15.30 -9.98 -7.84
C ALA A 504 -15.51 -9.36 -6.45
N LEU A 505 -14.42 -9.14 -5.71
CA LEU A 505 -14.46 -8.66 -4.32
C LEU A 505 -14.08 -7.18 -4.15
N SER A 506 -13.56 -6.53 -5.20
CA SER A 506 -12.99 -5.19 -5.15
C SER A 506 -13.88 -4.13 -5.81
N GLN A 507 -13.60 -2.86 -5.50
CA GLN A 507 -14.29 -1.69 -6.07
C GLN A 507 -13.29 -0.54 -6.27
N GLY A 508 -13.64 0.43 -7.13
CA GLY A 508 -12.83 1.64 -7.33
C GLY A 508 -11.43 1.36 -7.88
N PRO A 509 -10.37 2.04 -7.37
CA PRO A 509 -9.01 1.91 -7.91
C PRO A 509 -8.44 0.49 -7.90
N LEU A 510 -8.84 -0.33 -6.92
CA LEU A 510 -8.37 -1.71 -6.83
C LEU A 510 -8.94 -2.58 -7.96
N LEU A 511 -10.21 -2.34 -8.33
CA LEU A 511 -10.84 -3.02 -9.47
C LEU A 511 -10.16 -2.63 -10.78
N GLU A 512 -9.83 -1.34 -10.97
CA GLU A 512 -9.11 -0.87 -12.15
C GLU A 512 -7.71 -1.53 -12.27
N TYR A 513 -7.00 -1.68 -11.14
CA TYR A 513 -5.71 -2.38 -11.13
C TYR A 513 -5.87 -3.86 -11.49
N ALA A 514 -6.87 -4.55 -10.93
CA ALA A 514 -7.18 -5.93 -11.27
C ALA A 514 -7.54 -6.10 -12.76
N GLN A 515 -8.34 -5.18 -13.32
CA GLN A 515 -8.68 -5.16 -14.74
C GLN A 515 -7.46 -4.95 -15.65
N ASN A 516 -6.52 -4.09 -15.24
CA ASN A 516 -5.26 -3.91 -15.97
C ASN A 516 -4.44 -5.20 -15.99
N LEU A 517 -4.30 -5.87 -14.85
CA LEU A 517 -3.59 -7.15 -14.76
C LEU A 517 -4.30 -8.25 -15.55
N PHE A 518 -5.63 -8.24 -15.60
CA PHE A 518 -6.42 -9.18 -16.42
C PHE A 518 -6.13 -9.01 -17.92
N LYS A 519 -6.00 -7.76 -18.40
CA LYS A 519 -5.60 -7.47 -19.78
C LYS A 519 -4.15 -7.90 -20.05
N ARG A 520 -3.23 -7.64 -19.12
CA ARG A 520 -1.84 -8.10 -19.24
C ARG A 520 -1.71 -9.63 -19.24
N LEU A 521 -2.54 -10.33 -18.47
CA LEU A 521 -2.61 -11.79 -18.52
C LEU A 521 -3.10 -12.27 -19.89
N CYS A 522 -4.15 -11.64 -20.45
CA CYS A 522 -4.62 -11.91 -21.81
C CYS A 522 -3.51 -11.76 -22.85
N GLU A 523 -2.78 -10.65 -22.81
CA GLU A 523 -1.64 -10.38 -23.69
C GLU A 523 -0.51 -11.41 -23.51
N GLY A 524 -0.14 -11.72 -22.26
CA GLY A 524 0.91 -12.70 -21.95
C GLY A 524 0.59 -14.12 -22.43
N LEU A 525 -0.69 -14.51 -22.39
CA LEU A 525 -1.17 -15.79 -22.92
C LEU A 525 -1.30 -15.80 -24.45
N GLY A 526 -1.13 -14.65 -25.11
CA GLY A 526 -1.29 -14.51 -26.57
C GLY A 526 -2.76 -14.58 -27.02
N LYS A 527 -3.70 -14.22 -26.14
CA LYS A 527 -5.13 -14.19 -26.41
C LYS A 527 -5.54 -12.84 -27.00
N LYS A 528 -6.62 -12.83 -27.80
CA LYS A 528 -7.08 -11.63 -28.52
C LYS A 528 -7.95 -10.74 -27.64
N THR A 529 -8.80 -11.38 -26.82
CA THR A 529 -9.74 -10.68 -25.97
C THR A 529 -9.77 -11.28 -24.58
N THR A 530 -10.18 -10.49 -23.59
CA THR A 530 -10.35 -10.97 -22.22
C THR A 530 -11.45 -12.04 -22.10
N ILE A 531 -12.35 -12.13 -23.09
CA ILE A 531 -13.36 -13.19 -23.18
C ILE A 531 -12.70 -14.56 -23.39
N ASP A 532 -11.61 -14.61 -24.16
CA ASP A 532 -10.87 -15.85 -24.42
C ASP A 532 -10.28 -16.45 -23.12
N LEU A 533 -10.06 -15.64 -22.07
CA LEU A 533 -9.64 -16.12 -20.76
C LEU A 533 -10.78 -16.84 -20.03
N TYR A 534 -12.00 -16.32 -20.13
CA TYR A 534 -13.17 -16.97 -19.58
C TYR A 534 -13.46 -18.29 -20.33
N GLU A 535 -13.25 -18.32 -21.64
CA GLU A 535 -13.42 -19.55 -22.43
C GLU A 535 -12.50 -20.68 -21.94
N ASP A 536 -11.23 -20.37 -21.67
CA ASP A 536 -10.24 -21.38 -21.28
C ASP A 536 -10.40 -21.86 -19.83
N TYR A 537 -10.76 -20.97 -18.89
CA TYR A 537 -10.58 -21.23 -17.44
C TYR A 537 -11.87 -21.20 -16.61
N THR A 538 -13.02 -20.82 -17.16
CA THR A 538 -14.27 -20.69 -16.37
C THR A 538 -14.78 -22.03 -15.86
N GLU A 539 -14.72 -23.10 -16.67
CA GLU A 539 -15.27 -24.41 -16.28
C GLU A 539 -14.61 -24.94 -15.00
N GLU A 540 -13.28 -24.88 -14.93
CA GLU A 540 -12.53 -25.33 -13.75
C GLU A 540 -12.87 -24.49 -12.51
N LEU A 541 -13.04 -23.17 -12.68
CA LEU A 541 -13.43 -22.27 -11.60
C LEU A 541 -14.86 -22.55 -11.11
N LEU A 542 -15.80 -22.84 -12.02
CA LEU A 542 -17.17 -23.20 -11.67
C LEU A 542 -17.23 -24.52 -10.89
N GLU A 543 -16.50 -25.54 -11.35
CA GLU A 543 -16.40 -26.83 -10.64
C GLU A 543 -15.73 -26.68 -9.27
N LYS A 544 -14.80 -25.73 -9.10
CA LYS A 544 -14.20 -25.43 -7.79
C LYS A 544 -15.19 -24.80 -6.81
N ILE A 545 -16.07 -23.89 -7.26
CA ILE A 545 -17.01 -23.19 -6.37
C ILE A 545 -18.32 -23.96 -6.13
N LYS A 546 -18.73 -24.82 -7.06
CA LYS A 546 -19.98 -25.59 -7.02
C LYS A 546 -20.20 -26.40 -5.72
N PRO A 547 -19.19 -27.07 -5.12
CA PRO A 547 -19.36 -27.79 -3.85
C PRO A 547 -19.72 -26.88 -2.65
N THR A 548 -19.47 -25.58 -2.74
CA THR A 548 -19.69 -24.63 -1.64
C THR A 548 -21.07 -23.99 -1.66
N VAL A 549 -21.85 -24.20 -2.72
CA VAL A 549 -23.07 -23.45 -3.04
C VAL A 549 -24.13 -23.54 -1.94
N GLU A 550 -24.27 -24.70 -1.30
CA GLU A 550 -25.24 -24.89 -0.20
C GLU A 550 -25.02 -23.94 0.98
N ASN A 551 -23.78 -23.47 1.18
CA ASN A 551 -23.39 -22.62 2.29
C ASN A 551 -23.25 -21.15 1.89
N TRP A 552 -23.71 -20.77 0.70
CA TRP A 552 -23.61 -19.39 0.23
C TRP A 552 -24.52 -18.46 1.04
N THR A 553 -23.93 -17.31 1.40
CA THR A 553 -24.60 -16.19 2.07
C THR A 553 -24.48 -14.94 1.20
N SER A 554 -25.14 -13.86 1.61
CA SER A 554 -25.02 -12.57 0.93
C SER A 554 -23.57 -12.05 0.86
N VAL A 555 -22.69 -12.52 1.74
CA VAL A 555 -21.27 -12.15 1.86
C VAL A 555 -20.30 -13.29 1.53
N SER A 556 -20.75 -14.40 0.92
CA SER A 556 -19.82 -15.44 0.46
C SER A 556 -19.02 -14.98 -0.76
N CYS A 557 -17.73 -15.28 -0.81
CA CYS A 557 -16.84 -14.83 -1.90
C CYS A 557 -17.17 -15.53 -3.23
N GLU A 558 -17.47 -16.82 -3.16
CA GLU A 558 -17.83 -17.70 -4.25
C GLU A 558 -19.08 -17.21 -4.99
N ARG A 559 -20.07 -16.66 -4.25
CA ARG A 559 -21.25 -16.03 -4.83
C ARG A 559 -20.89 -14.79 -5.66
N PHE A 560 -19.92 -13.98 -5.21
CA PHE A 560 -19.46 -12.82 -5.98
C PHE A 560 -18.63 -13.25 -7.20
N ILE A 561 -17.82 -14.30 -7.08
CA ILE A 561 -17.09 -14.89 -8.21
C ILE A 561 -18.08 -15.38 -9.28
N PHE A 562 -19.10 -16.14 -8.87
CA PHE A 562 -20.17 -16.59 -9.76
C PHE A 562 -20.91 -15.41 -10.42
N GLN A 563 -21.21 -14.37 -9.64
CA GLN A 563 -21.82 -13.15 -10.16
C GLN A 563 -20.95 -12.50 -11.25
N LEU A 564 -19.66 -12.32 -10.99
CA LEU A 564 -18.73 -11.72 -11.96
C LEU A 564 -18.64 -12.55 -13.25
N ILE A 565 -18.62 -13.89 -13.14
CA ILE A 565 -18.62 -14.79 -14.30
C ILE A 565 -19.87 -14.55 -15.16
N LEU A 566 -21.06 -14.48 -14.54
CA LEU A 566 -22.31 -14.23 -15.26
C LEU A 566 -22.36 -12.85 -15.92
N GLU A 567 -21.70 -11.84 -15.34
CA GLU A 567 -21.70 -10.46 -15.83
C GLU A 567 -20.63 -10.20 -16.92
N GLU A 568 -19.44 -10.79 -16.82
CA GLU A 568 -18.27 -10.41 -17.64
C GLU A 568 -17.81 -11.47 -18.65
N SER A 569 -18.25 -12.73 -18.56
CA SER A 569 -17.83 -13.77 -19.51
C SER A 569 -18.36 -13.52 -20.92
N GLY A 570 -19.46 -12.78 -21.08
CA GLY A 570 -20.03 -12.48 -22.39
C GLY A 570 -20.55 -13.74 -23.11
N PRO A 571 -20.38 -13.87 -24.44
CA PRO A 571 -21.03 -14.91 -25.23
C PRO A 571 -20.62 -16.35 -24.84
N VAL A 572 -19.40 -16.54 -24.29
CA VAL A 572 -18.88 -17.87 -23.93
C VAL A 572 -19.60 -18.48 -22.72
N LEU A 573 -20.41 -17.70 -22.00
CA LEU A 573 -21.26 -18.22 -20.92
C LEU A 573 -22.16 -19.36 -21.40
N GLY A 574 -22.57 -19.32 -22.68
CA GLY A 574 -23.36 -20.38 -23.33
C GLY A 574 -22.72 -21.77 -23.26
N ASN A 575 -21.39 -21.84 -23.20
CA ASN A 575 -20.66 -23.12 -23.12
C ASN A 575 -20.79 -23.79 -21.75
N PHE A 576 -21.07 -23.02 -20.71
CA PHE A 576 -21.03 -23.45 -19.30
C PHE A 576 -22.43 -23.63 -18.70
N LEU A 577 -23.49 -23.55 -19.51
CA LEU A 577 -24.87 -23.68 -19.07
C LEU A 577 -25.17 -24.96 -18.24
N PRO A 578 -24.61 -26.15 -18.55
CA PRO A 578 -24.82 -27.35 -17.72
C PRO A 578 -24.36 -27.17 -16.27
N THR A 579 -23.17 -26.61 -16.07
CA THR A 579 -22.61 -26.39 -14.73
C THR A 579 -23.32 -25.24 -14.02
N ILE A 580 -23.70 -24.19 -14.76
CA ILE A 580 -24.49 -23.06 -14.24
C ILE A 580 -25.84 -23.53 -13.71
N ILE A 581 -26.59 -24.38 -14.45
CA ILE A 581 -27.91 -24.82 -13.98
C ILE A 581 -27.82 -25.66 -12.72
N GLU A 582 -26.79 -26.50 -12.58
CA GLU A 582 -26.56 -27.25 -11.34
C GLU A 582 -26.30 -26.33 -10.14
N ILE A 583 -25.49 -25.28 -10.32
CA ILE A 583 -25.27 -24.24 -9.30
C ILE A 583 -26.58 -23.52 -8.96
N LEU A 584 -27.39 -23.17 -9.98
CA LEU A 584 -28.67 -22.49 -9.78
C LEU A 584 -29.67 -23.35 -9.01
N LYS A 585 -29.77 -24.65 -9.31
CA LYS A 585 -30.64 -25.59 -8.57
C LYS A 585 -30.32 -25.62 -7.08
N ILE A 586 -29.03 -25.68 -6.73
CA ILE A 586 -28.58 -25.75 -5.35
C ILE A 586 -28.77 -24.39 -4.66
N SER A 587 -28.32 -23.29 -5.30
CA SER A 587 -28.37 -21.95 -4.71
C SER A 587 -29.79 -21.39 -4.57
N MET A 588 -30.73 -21.85 -5.39
CA MET A 588 -32.11 -21.39 -5.43
C MET A 588 -33.12 -22.40 -4.86
N LYS A 589 -32.68 -23.38 -4.05
CA LYS A 589 -33.60 -24.29 -3.36
C LYS A 589 -34.62 -23.56 -2.47
N VAL A 590 -35.79 -24.16 -2.27
CA VAL A 590 -36.95 -23.51 -1.60
C VAL A 590 -36.59 -23.04 -0.19
N ASP A 591 -35.84 -23.84 0.56
CA ASP A 591 -35.35 -23.60 1.93
C ASP A 591 -34.06 -22.75 2.00
N GLY A 592 -33.52 -22.28 0.86
CA GLY A 592 -32.32 -21.46 0.79
C GLY A 592 -32.51 -20.01 1.25
N ASP A 593 -31.40 -19.30 1.50
CA ASP A 593 -31.39 -17.89 1.95
C ASP A 593 -32.12 -16.97 0.96
N PRO A 594 -33.24 -16.31 1.35
CA PRO A 594 -34.03 -15.48 0.45
C PRO A 594 -33.27 -14.30 -0.14
N ILE A 595 -32.25 -13.78 0.54
CA ILE A 595 -31.43 -12.65 0.05
C ILE A 595 -30.52 -13.13 -1.08
N VAL A 596 -29.88 -14.29 -0.92
CA VAL A 596 -29.02 -14.88 -1.96
C VAL A 596 -29.85 -15.19 -3.19
N LYS A 597 -31.01 -15.85 -3.01
CA LYS A 597 -31.94 -16.15 -4.10
C LYS A 597 -32.36 -14.90 -4.85
N SER A 598 -32.82 -13.87 -4.14
CA SER A 598 -33.26 -12.62 -4.75
C SER A 598 -32.16 -11.99 -5.61
N LYS A 599 -30.92 -11.94 -5.10
CA LYS A 599 -29.77 -11.39 -5.86
C LYS A 599 -29.48 -12.20 -7.12
N LEU A 600 -29.46 -13.53 -7.02
CA LEU A 600 -29.17 -14.39 -8.16
C LEU A 600 -30.31 -14.38 -9.20
N PHE A 601 -31.57 -14.29 -8.79
CA PHE A 601 -32.69 -14.13 -9.73
C PHE A 601 -32.66 -12.78 -10.46
N ILE A 602 -32.31 -11.69 -9.77
CA ILE A 602 -32.13 -10.37 -10.41
C ILE A 602 -31.00 -10.44 -11.45
N LEU A 603 -29.89 -11.07 -11.08
CA LEU A 603 -28.75 -11.26 -11.98
C LEU A 603 -29.12 -12.10 -13.20
N MET A 604 -29.76 -13.26 -13.00
CA MET A 604 -30.21 -14.11 -14.10
C MET A 604 -31.24 -13.41 -14.98
N SER A 605 -32.13 -12.60 -14.42
CA SER A 605 -33.05 -11.77 -15.20
C SER A 605 -32.29 -10.82 -16.14
N SER A 606 -31.21 -10.20 -15.67
CA SER A 606 -30.33 -9.37 -16.50
C SER A 606 -29.65 -10.16 -17.63
N VAL A 607 -29.10 -11.33 -17.30
CA VAL A 607 -28.46 -12.24 -18.28
C VAL A 607 -29.47 -12.66 -19.37
N LEU A 608 -30.67 -13.09 -18.96
CA LEU A 608 -31.70 -13.59 -19.87
C LEU A 608 -32.31 -12.50 -20.75
N ARG A 609 -32.32 -11.24 -20.29
CA ARG A 609 -32.69 -10.10 -21.15
C ARG A 609 -31.70 -9.85 -22.28
N GLN A 610 -30.44 -10.23 -22.09
CA GLN A 610 -29.35 -10.10 -23.07
C GLN A 610 -28.96 -11.46 -23.69
N ARG A 611 -29.83 -12.45 -23.60
CA ARG A 611 -29.61 -13.84 -24.05
C ARG A 611 -29.09 -13.96 -25.48
N ASP A 612 -29.53 -13.09 -26.40
CA ASP A 612 -29.13 -13.14 -27.81
C ASP A 612 -27.63 -12.86 -28.02
N VAL A 613 -27.02 -12.18 -27.05
CA VAL A 613 -25.57 -11.88 -27.02
C VAL A 613 -24.86 -12.82 -26.08
N ILE A 614 -25.32 -12.95 -24.83
CA ILE A 614 -24.61 -13.68 -23.76
C ILE A 614 -24.69 -15.20 -23.93
N LEU A 615 -25.81 -15.74 -24.45
CA LEU A 615 -25.98 -17.19 -24.64
C LEU A 615 -25.73 -17.63 -26.08
N LYS A 616 -25.13 -16.77 -26.91
CA LYS A 616 -24.98 -16.98 -28.34
C LYS A 616 -24.19 -18.23 -28.71
N THR A 617 -23.23 -18.65 -27.88
CA THR A 617 -22.41 -19.85 -28.17
C THR A 617 -23.07 -21.16 -27.71
N ALA A 618 -24.20 -21.09 -27.00
CA ALA A 618 -24.87 -22.29 -26.51
C ALA A 618 -25.40 -23.15 -27.68
N ASP A 619 -25.13 -24.45 -27.63
CA ASP A 619 -25.81 -25.42 -28.50
C ASP A 619 -27.32 -25.42 -28.22
N GLU A 620 -28.14 -25.50 -29.27
CA GLU A 620 -29.61 -25.42 -29.15
C GLU A 620 -30.18 -26.48 -28.19
N LYS A 621 -29.63 -27.70 -28.16
CA LYS A 621 -30.10 -28.75 -27.24
C LYS A 621 -29.67 -28.51 -25.81
N ILE A 622 -28.49 -27.92 -25.60
CA ILE A 622 -28.02 -27.51 -24.27
C ILE A 622 -28.91 -26.38 -23.75
N LEU A 623 -29.21 -25.40 -24.60
CA LEU A 623 -30.10 -24.29 -24.27
C LEU A 623 -31.53 -24.78 -23.98
N GLU A 624 -32.07 -25.71 -24.77
CA GLU A 624 -33.36 -26.37 -24.53
C GLU A 624 -33.41 -27.01 -23.12
N LYS A 625 -32.42 -27.86 -22.80
CA LYS A 625 -32.31 -28.50 -21.48
C LYS A 625 -32.15 -27.49 -20.34
N PHE A 626 -31.36 -26.45 -20.56
CA PHE A 626 -31.17 -25.36 -19.59
C PHE A 626 -32.50 -24.66 -19.31
N ILE A 627 -33.27 -24.28 -20.34
CA ILE A 627 -34.55 -23.58 -20.19
C ILE A 627 -35.56 -24.45 -19.44
N VAL A 628 -35.71 -25.70 -19.84
CA VAL A 628 -36.63 -26.66 -19.20
C VAL A 628 -36.31 -26.76 -17.71
N SER A 629 -35.04 -27.02 -17.40
CA SER A 629 -34.59 -27.18 -16.03
C SER A 629 -34.64 -25.88 -15.22
N PHE A 630 -34.34 -24.73 -15.83
CA PHE A 630 -34.44 -23.44 -15.17
C PHE A 630 -35.90 -23.09 -14.81
N ILE A 631 -36.85 -23.39 -15.70
CA ILE A 631 -38.26 -23.13 -15.40
C ILE A 631 -38.77 -24.13 -14.34
N GLN A 632 -38.56 -25.44 -14.56
CA GLN A 632 -39.15 -26.48 -13.71
C GLN A 632 -38.47 -26.62 -12.34
N ASP A 633 -37.13 -26.62 -12.30
CA ASP A 633 -36.37 -26.92 -11.09
C ASP A 633 -36.02 -25.67 -10.28
N VAL A 634 -36.01 -24.49 -10.91
CA VAL A 634 -35.56 -23.24 -10.28
C VAL A 634 -36.70 -22.22 -10.11
N ILE A 635 -37.44 -21.90 -11.17
CA ILE A 635 -38.53 -20.91 -11.13
C ILE A 635 -39.76 -21.47 -10.41
N CYS A 636 -40.32 -22.58 -10.88
CA CYS A 636 -41.58 -23.14 -10.38
C CYS A 636 -41.60 -23.36 -8.84
N PRO A 637 -40.56 -23.94 -8.21
CA PRO A 637 -40.53 -24.13 -6.76
C PRO A 637 -40.55 -22.82 -5.97
N ASN A 638 -39.97 -21.75 -6.52
CA ASN A 638 -39.91 -20.43 -5.89
C ASN A 638 -41.10 -19.51 -6.24
N LEU A 639 -42.02 -19.96 -7.13
CA LEU A 639 -43.30 -19.30 -7.38
C LEU A 639 -44.41 -19.71 -6.41
N VAL A 640 -44.24 -20.84 -5.72
CA VAL A 640 -45.22 -21.34 -4.76
C VAL A 640 -45.49 -20.28 -3.67
N TRP A 641 -46.76 -20.02 -3.40
CA TRP A 641 -47.15 -19.01 -2.43
C TRP A 641 -46.74 -19.42 -1.02
N HIS A 642 -46.13 -18.46 -0.32
CA HIS A 642 -45.79 -18.54 1.10
C HIS A 642 -46.08 -17.20 1.77
N ALA A 643 -46.51 -17.24 3.03
CA ALA A 643 -46.82 -16.04 3.78
C ALA A 643 -45.58 -15.21 4.12
N GLY A 644 -45.74 -13.88 4.16
CA GLY A 644 -44.72 -12.95 4.63
C GLY A 644 -44.09 -12.08 3.54
N ARG A 645 -43.61 -10.89 3.94
CA ARG A 645 -43.08 -9.87 3.01
C ARG A 645 -41.84 -10.32 2.23
N ALA A 646 -40.97 -11.12 2.85
CA ALA A 646 -39.78 -11.65 2.18
C ALA A 646 -40.16 -12.65 1.07
N ALA A 647 -41.12 -13.52 1.34
CA ALA A 647 -41.65 -14.46 0.34
C ALA A 647 -42.39 -13.75 -0.79
N GLU A 648 -43.16 -12.71 -0.48
CA GLU A 648 -43.81 -11.84 -1.47
C GLU A 648 -42.79 -11.17 -2.40
N ALA A 649 -41.77 -10.51 -1.83
CA ALA A 649 -40.72 -9.85 -2.61
C ALA A 649 -39.92 -10.83 -3.47
N LEU A 650 -39.61 -12.02 -2.93
CA LEU A 650 -38.94 -13.08 -3.69
C LEU A 650 -39.79 -13.51 -4.88
N ARG A 651 -41.11 -13.75 -4.70
CA ARG A 651 -42.01 -14.10 -5.82
C ARG A 651 -42.02 -13.01 -6.89
N THR A 652 -42.04 -11.72 -6.52
CA THR A 652 -41.96 -10.63 -7.50
C THR A 652 -40.70 -10.76 -8.38
N VAL A 653 -39.55 -11.03 -7.76
CA VAL A 653 -38.28 -11.18 -8.46
C VAL A 653 -38.23 -12.46 -9.31
N VAL A 654 -38.80 -13.56 -8.83
CA VAL A 654 -38.89 -14.84 -9.55
C VAL A 654 -39.76 -14.68 -10.81
N VAL A 655 -40.96 -14.08 -10.68
CA VAL A 655 -41.83 -13.83 -11.85
C VAL A 655 -41.18 -12.83 -12.81
N ALA A 656 -40.46 -11.82 -12.32
CA ALA A 656 -39.70 -10.92 -13.17
C ALA A 656 -38.63 -11.68 -13.99
N CYS A 657 -37.90 -12.61 -13.37
CA CYS A 657 -36.93 -13.47 -14.06
C CYS A 657 -37.61 -14.41 -15.07
N LEU A 658 -38.79 -14.94 -14.74
CA LEU A 658 -39.61 -15.71 -15.68
C LEU A 658 -40.03 -14.86 -16.89
N CYS A 659 -40.47 -13.61 -16.69
CA CYS A 659 -40.75 -12.69 -17.79
C CYS A 659 -39.52 -12.47 -18.67
N ALA A 660 -38.32 -12.31 -18.08
CA ALA A 660 -37.07 -12.24 -18.84
C ALA A 660 -36.77 -13.51 -19.66
N THR A 661 -37.26 -14.66 -19.21
CA THR A 661 -37.14 -15.95 -19.91
C THR A 661 -38.16 -16.06 -21.06
N LEU A 662 -39.43 -15.73 -20.81
CA LEU A 662 -40.55 -16.00 -21.73
C LEU A 662 -40.77 -14.90 -22.78
N LEU A 663 -40.60 -13.64 -22.39
CA LEU A 663 -40.95 -12.49 -23.24
C LEU A 663 -39.81 -12.14 -24.20
N GLN A 664 -40.12 -11.36 -25.22
CA GLN A 664 -39.09 -10.82 -26.12
C GLN A 664 -38.26 -9.75 -25.40
N PRO A 665 -36.97 -9.57 -25.73
CA PRO A 665 -36.11 -8.59 -25.06
C PRO A 665 -36.72 -7.17 -25.05
N ASN A 666 -37.32 -6.74 -26.17
CA ASN A 666 -37.96 -5.43 -26.28
C ASN A 666 -39.16 -5.26 -25.32
N GLU A 667 -39.99 -6.30 -25.17
CA GLU A 667 -41.13 -6.30 -24.26
C GLU A 667 -40.66 -6.25 -22.80
N THR A 668 -39.60 -6.99 -22.47
CA THR A 668 -39.02 -6.97 -21.11
C THR A 668 -38.44 -5.61 -20.75
N ASN A 669 -37.71 -4.97 -21.67
CA ASN A 669 -37.11 -3.65 -21.43
C ASN A 669 -38.19 -2.58 -21.17
N GLN A 670 -39.29 -2.63 -21.92
CA GLN A 670 -40.45 -1.77 -21.68
C GLN A 670 -41.10 -2.05 -20.32
N LEU A 671 -41.26 -3.32 -19.97
CA LEU A 671 -41.89 -3.75 -18.70
C LEU A 671 -41.07 -3.33 -17.46
N PHE A 672 -39.74 -3.36 -17.56
CA PHE A 672 -38.85 -2.95 -16.46
C PHE A 672 -38.53 -1.44 -16.43
N GLY A 673 -38.90 -0.70 -17.48
CA GLY A 673 -38.71 0.76 -17.56
C GLY A 673 -37.28 1.19 -17.92
N ASP A 674 -36.46 0.29 -18.45
CA ASP A 674 -35.07 0.56 -18.79
C ASP A 674 -34.96 1.18 -20.19
N LYS A 675 -34.34 2.37 -20.28
CA LYS A 675 -33.94 3.00 -21.56
C LYS A 675 -32.67 2.33 -22.10
N VAL A 676 -32.72 1.05 -22.44
CA VAL A 676 -31.62 0.41 -23.19
C VAL A 676 -31.73 0.85 -24.65
N ALA A 677 -30.63 1.35 -25.22
CA ALA A 677 -30.57 1.71 -26.63
C ALA A 677 -30.99 0.50 -27.49
N ALA A 678 -32.07 0.67 -28.24
CA ALA A 678 -32.81 -0.39 -28.92
C ALA A 678 -32.11 -0.96 -30.18
N GLU A 679 -30.79 -0.84 -30.31
CA GLU A 679 -30.13 -0.97 -31.63
C GLU A 679 -29.43 -2.30 -31.91
N GLU A 680 -29.36 -3.28 -31.00
CA GLU A 680 -28.63 -4.54 -31.28
C GLU A 680 -29.31 -5.88 -30.87
N CYS A 681 -30.59 -5.93 -30.50
CA CYS A 681 -31.29 -7.22 -30.30
C CYS A 681 -31.95 -7.68 -31.62
N ALA A 682 -31.24 -8.53 -32.38
CA ALA A 682 -31.64 -8.96 -33.72
C ALA A 682 -32.67 -10.11 -33.76
N SER A 683 -32.98 -10.80 -32.65
CA SER A 683 -33.94 -11.91 -32.67
C SER A 683 -35.35 -11.46 -32.30
N LYS A 684 -36.34 -11.85 -33.14
CA LYS A 684 -37.78 -11.64 -32.88
C LYS A 684 -38.40 -12.81 -32.10
N ASP A 685 -37.60 -13.77 -31.65
CA ASP A 685 -38.10 -15.04 -31.13
C ASP A 685 -37.95 -15.15 -29.61
N ASN A 686 -38.90 -15.80 -28.96
CA ASN A 686 -38.81 -16.15 -27.54
C ASN A 686 -37.99 -17.45 -27.36
N LEU A 687 -37.46 -17.69 -26.16
CA LEU A 687 -36.71 -18.91 -25.85
C LEU A 687 -37.55 -20.20 -25.96
N LEU A 688 -38.87 -20.08 -25.94
CA LEU A 688 -39.78 -21.21 -26.06
C LEU A 688 -39.77 -21.86 -27.45
N LYS A 689 -39.24 -21.20 -28.49
CA LYS A 689 -39.13 -21.80 -29.84
C LYS A 689 -38.25 -23.05 -29.89
N PHE A 690 -37.34 -23.19 -28.92
CA PHE A 690 -36.41 -24.30 -28.85
C PHE A 690 -37.03 -25.54 -28.20
N LEU A 691 -38.22 -25.42 -27.62
CA LEU A 691 -38.90 -26.53 -26.97
C LEU A 691 -39.72 -27.32 -27.99
N ASN A 692 -39.61 -28.65 -27.96
CA ASN A 692 -40.58 -29.50 -28.60
C ASN A 692 -41.95 -29.47 -27.86
N ILE A 693 -43.00 -29.96 -28.52
CA ILE A 693 -44.38 -29.89 -28.01
C ILE A 693 -44.52 -30.62 -26.66
N ASP A 694 -43.89 -31.78 -26.49
CA ASP A 694 -44.00 -32.59 -25.27
C ASP A 694 -43.42 -31.84 -24.06
N LEU A 695 -42.22 -31.28 -24.20
CA LEU A 695 -41.56 -30.49 -23.15
C LEU A 695 -42.32 -29.19 -22.87
N PHE A 696 -42.81 -28.51 -23.91
CA PHE A 696 -43.64 -27.33 -23.72
C PHE A 696 -44.92 -27.67 -22.94
N SER A 697 -45.57 -28.79 -23.26
CA SER A 697 -46.76 -29.25 -22.55
C SER A 697 -46.48 -29.54 -21.07
N GLU A 698 -45.33 -30.15 -20.76
CA GLU A 698 -44.90 -30.41 -19.39
C GLU A 698 -44.70 -29.10 -18.60
N ILE A 699 -43.97 -28.14 -19.18
CA ILE A 699 -43.77 -26.82 -18.59
C ILE A 699 -45.11 -26.11 -18.40
N PHE A 700 -45.97 -26.10 -19.43
CA PHE A 700 -47.27 -25.45 -19.38
C PHE A 700 -48.14 -26.01 -18.24
N SER A 701 -48.21 -27.34 -18.12
CA SER A 701 -49.00 -28.03 -17.08
C SER A 701 -48.59 -27.65 -15.65
N THR A 702 -47.30 -27.38 -15.44
CA THR A 702 -46.75 -27.00 -14.13
C THR A 702 -46.86 -25.50 -13.88
N LEU A 703 -46.54 -24.70 -14.89
CA LEU A 703 -46.40 -23.24 -14.76
C LEU A 703 -47.75 -22.51 -14.77
N PHE A 704 -48.69 -22.95 -15.60
CA PHE A 704 -50.01 -22.33 -15.74
C PHE A 704 -50.76 -22.19 -14.40
N PRO A 705 -50.94 -23.24 -13.57
CA PRO A 705 -51.63 -23.10 -12.28
C PRO A 705 -50.86 -22.22 -11.28
N LEU A 706 -49.53 -22.25 -11.29
CA LEU A 706 -48.70 -21.40 -10.42
C LEU A 706 -48.86 -19.91 -10.75
N LEU A 707 -48.93 -19.58 -12.04
CA LEU A 707 -49.16 -18.21 -12.47
C LEU A 707 -50.59 -17.74 -12.19
N LEU A 708 -51.59 -18.60 -12.34
CA LEU A 708 -52.98 -18.29 -11.95
C LEU A 708 -53.09 -17.99 -10.44
N ASN A 709 -52.33 -18.67 -9.59
CA ASN A 709 -52.25 -18.32 -8.17
C ASN A 709 -51.51 -16.98 -7.96
N SER A 710 -50.48 -16.71 -8.76
CA SER A 710 -49.63 -15.52 -8.61
C SER A 710 -50.30 -14.21 -9.06
N ILE A 711 -51.34 -14.26 -9.89
CA ILE A 711 -52.17 -13.08 -10.20
C ILE A 711 -53.09 -12.67 -9.04
N GLU A 712 -53.27 -13.52 -8.03
CA GLU A 712 -53.99 -13.19 -6.80
C GLU A 712 -53.06 -12.66 -5.68
N ASP A 713 -51.75 -12.50 -5.96
CA ASP A 713 -50.75 -12.04 -4.99
C ASP A 713 -51.00 -10.61 -4.48
N SER A 714 -50.60 -10.32 -3.24
CA SER A 714 -50.77 -8.99 -2.62
C SER A 714 -49.90 -7.92 -3.30
N ALA A 715 -48.73 -8.27 -3.83
CA ALA A 715 -47.86 -7.32 -4.52
C ALA A 715 -48.32 -7.04 -5.95
N VAL A 716 -48.56 -5.75 -6.25
CA VAL A 716 -48.97 -5.26 -7.58
C VAL A 716 -48.05 -5.76 -8.69
N LYS A 717 -46.72 -5.69 -8.49
CA LYS A 717 -45.74 -6.12 -9.49
C LYS A 717 -45.78 -7.63 -9.74
N THR A 718 -45.98 -8.46 -8.70
CA THR A 718 -46.15 -9.90 -8.87
C THR A 718 -47.36 -10.18 -9.75
N ARG A 719 -48.50 -9.52 -9.50
CA ARG A 719 -49.71 -9.69 -10.31
C ARG A 719 -49.50 -9.27 -11.77
N LEU A 720 -48.92 -8.08 -11.98
CA LEU A 720 -48.66 -7.55 -13.33
C LEU A 720 -47.72 -8.48 -14.13
N PHE A 721 -46.58 -8.87 -13.54
CA PHE A 721 -45.63 -9.73 -14.23
C PHE A 721 -46.21 -11.13 -14.46
N SER A 722 -47.04 -11.63 -13.54
CA SER A 722 -47.72 -12.93 -13.70
C SER A 722 -48.73 -12.88 -14.85
N LEU A 723 -49.48 -11.79 -15.00
CA LEU A 723 -50.37 -11.58 -16.15
C LEU A 723 -49.58 -11.56 -17.47
N LYS A 724 -48.44 -10.85 -17.52
CA LYS A 724 -47.60 -10.82 -18.73
C LYS A 724 -46.99 -12.19 -19.06
N ALA A 725 -46.54 -12.93 -18.06
CA ALA A 725 -46.08 -14.32 -18.23
C ALA A 725 -47.22 -15.24 -18.72
N LEU A 726 -48.43 -15.10 -18.16
CA LEU A 726 -49.62 -15.85 -18.57
C LEU A 726 -50.01 -15.57 -20.02
N GLN A 727 -50.03 -14.29 -20.42
CA GLN A 727 -50.31 -13.89 -21.80
C GLN A 727 -49.39 -14.62 -22.79
N ASN A 728 -48.09 -14.64 -22.50
CA ASN A 728 -47.11 -15.28 -23.36
C ASN A 728 -47.26 -16.81 -23.37
N ILE A 729 -47.38 -17.45 -22.20
CA ILE A 729 -47.45 -18.91 -22.15
C ILE A 729 -48.76 -19.44 -22.76
N VAL A 730 -49.89 -18.74 -22.60
CA VAL A 730 -51.17 -19.09 -23.23
C VAL A 730 -51.11 -18.93 -24.75
N LEU A 731 -50.52 -17.83 -25.24
CA LEU A 731 -50.33 -17.64 -26.68
C LEU A 731 -49.49 -18.77 -27.29
N ASN A 732 -48.42 -19.20 -26.62
CA ASN A 732 -47.61 -20.33 -27.09
C ASN A 732 -48.34 -21.68 -26.94
N ALA A 733 -49.18 -21.85 -25.91
CA ALA A 733 -49.99 -23.06 -25.75
C ALA A 733 -51.04 -23.18 -26.85
N ALA A 734 -51.65 -22.08 -27.28
CA ALA A 734 -52.57 -22.09 -28.41
C ALA A 734 -51.85 -22.40 -29.73
N LYS A 735 -50.67 -21.82 -29.97
CA LYS A 735 -49.85 -22.10 -31.17
C LYS A 735 -49.41 -23.56 -31.27
N ASN A 736 -49.18 -24.23 -30.14
CA ASN A 736 -48.75 -25.62 -30.07
C ASN A 736 -49.89 -26.61 -29.82
N ASP A 737 -51.16 -26.18 -29.90
CA ASP A 737 -52.36 -27.01 -29.68
C ASP A 737 -52.41 -27.70 -28.30
N VAL A 738 -51.85 -27.05 -27.27
CA VAL A 738 -51.84 -27.51 -25.87
C VAL A 738 -52.98 -26.88 -25.05
N LEU A 739 -53.50 -25.72 -25.49
CA LEU A 739 -54.59 -25.04 -24.80
C LEU A 739 -55.89 -25.86 -24.89
N THR A 740 -56.64 -25.98 -23.79
CA THR A 740 -57.89 -26.78 -23.73
C THR A 740 -59.05 -25.92 -23.25
N PRO A 741 -60.31 -26.32 -23.50
CA PRO A 741 -61.47 -25.61 -22.95
C PRO A 741 -61.43 -25.46 -21.43
N ASP A 742 -60.89 -26.44 -20.71
CA ASP A 742 -60.73 -26.37 -19.25
C ASP A 742 -59.76 -25.26 -18.84
N HIS A 743 -58.63 -25.11 -19.55
CA HIS A 743 -57.70 -24.00 -19.30
C HIS A 743 -58.36 -22.63 -19.51
N VAL A 744 -59.20 -22.50 -20.54
CA VAL A 744 -60.00 -21.27 -20.79
C VAL A 744 -60.94 -21.00 -19.61
N ASN A 745 -61.74 -22.00 -19.25
CA ASN A 745 -62.79 -21.87 -18.24
C ASN A 745 -62.26 -21.75 -16.80
N GLN A 746 -61.03 -22.21 -16.54
CA GLN A 746 -60.32 -22.01 -15.27
C GLN A 746 -59.69 -20.60 -15.17
N SER A 747 -59.15 -20.08 -16.27
CA SER A 747 -58.38 -18.82 -16.23
C SER A 747 -59.24 -17.57 -16.29
N TYR A 748 -60.20 -17.49 -17.21
CA TYR A 748 -60.96 -16.24 -17.42
C TYR A 748 -61.67 -15.71 -16.15
N PRO A 749 -62.26 -16.53 -15.26
CA PRO A 749 -62.95 -16.01 -14.08
C PRO A 749 -61.98 -15.34 -13.10
N LEU A 750 -60.76 -15.86 -12.98
CA LEU A 750 -59.72 -15.28 -12.13
C LEU A 750 -59.20 -13.96 -12.71
N ILE A 751 -59.10 -13.87 -14.04
CA ILE A 751 -58.68 -12.66 -14.74
C ILE A 751 -59.73 -11.56 -14.64
N LEU A 752 -61.02 -11.90 -14.70
CA LEU A 752 -62.10 -10.93 -14.50
C LEU A 752 -62.00 -10.23 -13.14
N LYS A 753 -61.61 -10.95 -12.07
CA LYS A 753 -61.36 -10.35 -10.75
C LYS A 753 -60.20 -9.34 -10.73
N ARG A 754 -59.39 -9.24 -11.79
CA ARG A 754 -58.28 -8.26 -11.91
C ARG A 754 -58.69 -6.99 -12.64
N LEU A 755 -59.90 -6.93 -13.20
CA LEU A 755 -60.46 -5.68 -13.74
C LEU A 755 -60.81 -4.68 -12.64
N ASP A 756 -61.07 -5.18 -11.42
CA ASP A 756 -61.26 -4.41 -10.18
C ASP A 756 -59.96 -4.14 -9.40
N ASP A 757 -58.78 -4.38 -9.99
CA ASP A 757 -57.51 -4.18 -9.29
C ASP A 757 -57.24 -2.71 -8.96
N VAL A 758 -56.52 -2.43 -7.88
CA VAL A 758 -56.12 -1.06 -7.51
C VAL A 758 -55.13 -0.43 -8.50
N SER A 759 -54.41 -1.24 -9.28
CA SER A 759 -53.41 -0.80 -10.25
C SER A 759 -53.98 -0.82 -11.66
N ASN A 760 -53.99 0.34 -12.33
CA ASN A 760 -54.38 0.43 -13.74
C ASN A 760 -53.54 -0.45 -14.66
N ASP A 761 -52.24 -0.61 -14.41
CA ASP A 761 -51.39 -1.48 -15.22
C ASP A 761 -51.82 -2.95 -15.15
N VAL A 762 -52.24 -3.41 -13.95
CA VAL A 762 -52.78 -4.77 -13.76
C VAL A 762 -54.12 -4.91 -14.49
N ARG A 763 -54.99 -3.91 -14.41
CA ARG A 763 -56.30 -3.90 -15.09
C ARG A 763 -56.13 -3.96 -16.61
N VAL A 764 -55.23 -3.16 -17.17
CA VAL A 764 -54.86 -3.15 -18.60
C VAL A 764 -54.26 -4.50 -19.01
N SER A 765 -53.37 -5.07 -18.18
CA SER A 765 -52.82 -6.39 -18.50
C SER A 765 -53.87 -7.51 -18.39
N ALA A 766 -54.93 -7.35 -17.59
CA ALA A 766 -56.03 -8.31 -17.56
C ALA A 766 -56.88 -8.25 -18.83
N THR A 767 -57.15 -7.04 -19.35
CA THR A 767 -57.86 -6.87 -20.63
C THR A 767 -57.06 -7.45 -21.81
N ASP A 768 -55.75 -7.17 -21.87
CA ASP A 768 -54.82 -7.77 -22.84
C ASP A 768 -54.87 -9.31 -22.82
N PHE A 769 -54.91 -9.92 -21.63
CA PHE A 769 -54.98 -11.38 -21.50
C PHE A 769 -56.29 -11.93 -22.07
N LEU A 770 -57.43 -11.29 -21.80
CA LEU A 770 -58.71 -11.72 -22.36
C LEU A 770 -58.72 -11.64 -23.89
N ILE A 771 -58.14 -10.57 -24.46
CA ILE A 771 -58.00 -10.44 -25.91
C ILE A 771 -57.15 -11.58 -26.48
N ILE A 772 -56.01 -11.90 -25.84
CA ILE A 772 -55.15 -12.99 -26.28
C ILE A 772 -55.86 -14.34 -26.17
N LEU A 773 -56.51 -14.63 -25.05
CA LEU A 773 -57.19 -15.89 -24.80
C LEU A 773 -58.32 -16.12 -25.82
N TYR A 774 -59.20 -15.14 -26.01
CA TYR A 774 -60.39 -15.30 -26.85
C TYR A 774 -60.13 -15.17 -28.35
N ASN A 775 -59.01 -14.56 -28.77
CA ASN A 775 -58.56 -14.65 -30.16
C ASN A 775 -57.93 -16.02 -30.50
N ASN A 776 -57.54 -16.79 -29.49
CA ASN A 776 -56.79 -18.05 -29.65
C ASN A 776 -57.48 -19.22 -28.92
N LEU A 777 -58.82 -19.26 -28.94
CA LEU A 777 -59.57 -20.36 -28.34
C LEU A 777 -59.20 -21.70 -29.01
N PRO A 778 -59.15 -22.81 -28.25
CA PRO A 778 -58.88 -24.12 -28.82
C PRO A 778 -60.03 -24.56 -29.72
N ILE A 779 -59.73 -25.35 -30.75
CA ILE A 779 -60.72 -25.85 -31.72
C ILE A 779 -61.85 -26.62 -31.03
N ALA A 780 -61.56 -27.30 -29.92
CA ALA A 780 -62.53 -28.03 -29.11
C ALA A 780 -63.48 -27.13 -28.29
N TYR A 781 -63.29 -25.80 -28.27
CA TYR A 781 -64.16 -24.89 -27.53
C TYR A 781 -65.49 -24.70 -28.25
N ASN A 782 -66.57 -25.26 -27.72
CA ASN A 782 -67.92 -25.07 -28.26
C ASN A 782 -68.66 -23.93 -27.53
N PRO A 783 -68.94 -22.79 -28.19
CA PRO A 783 -69.63 -21.65 -27.57
C PRO A 783 -71.00 -22.03 -26.98
N GLU A 784 -71.77 -22.89 -27.65
CA GLU A 784 -73.11 -23.29 -27.18
C GLU A 784 -73.02 -24.12 -25.88
N SER A 785 -72.02 -24.99 -25.77
CA SER A 785 -71.82 -25.81 -24.57
C SER A 785 -71.31 -25.01 -23.38
N PHE A 786 -70.64 -23.88 -23.64
CA PHE A 786 -70.10 -22.98 -22.63
C PHE A 786 -70.84 -21.64 -22.56
N GLU A 787 -72.07 -21.56 -23.07
CA GLU A 787 -72.91 -20.36 -23.03
C GLU A 787 -73.00 -19.73 -21.62
N PRO A 788 -73.17 -20.49 -20.51
CA PRO A 788 -73.17 -19.90 -19.17
C PRO A 788 -71.87 -19.17 -18.80
N HIS A 789 -70.72 -19.66 -19.27
CA HIS A 789 -69.44 -19.00 -19.04
C HIS A 789 -69.34 -17.69 -19.84
N LEU A 790 -69.80 -17.70 -21.09
CA LEU A 790 -69.87 -16.50 -21.95
C LEU A 790 -70.88 -15.48 -21.42
N ASP A 791 -72.03 -15.93 -20.91
CA ASP A 791 -73.04 -15.09 -20.29
C ASP A 791 -72.48 -14.33 -19.08
N SER A 792 -71.75 -15.05 -18.22
CA SER A 792 -71.03 -14.47 -17.08
C SER A 792 -69.91 -13.52 -17.51
N LEU A 793 -69.10 -13.90 -18.49
CA LEU A 793 -68.01 -13.07 -19.03
C LEU A 793 -68.54 -11.73 -19.54
N TYR A 794 -69.54 -11.77 -20.41
CA TYR A 794 -70.15 -10.57 -20.98
C TYR A 794 -70.81 -9.72 -19.90
N GLY A 795 -71.51 -10.35 -18.95
CA GLY A 795 -72.11 -9.65 -17.82
C GLY A 795 -71.09 -8.84 -17.02
N THR A 796 -69.94 -9.44 -16.68
CA THR A 796 -68.89 -8.75 -15.91
C THR A 796 -68.18 -7.66 -16.72
N LEU A 797 -67.81 -7.92 -17.98
CA LEU A 797 -67.12 -6.93 -18.80
C LEU A 797 -67.96 -5.68 -19.07
N LEU A 798 -69.27 -5.86 -19.26
CA LEU A 798 -70.18 -4.75 -19.46
C LEU A 798 -70.21 -3.79 -18.27
N ILE A 799 -70.04 -4.26 -17.03
CA ILE A 799 -69.97 -3.39 -15.83
C ILE A 799 -68.81 -2.39 -15.95
N HIS A 800 -67.69 -2.81 -16.52
CA HIS A 800 -66.49 -1.97 -16.68
C HIS A 800 -66.53 -1.05 -17.91
N LEU A 801 -67.59 -1.10 -18.73
CA LEU A 801 -67.76 -0.18 -19.85
C LEU A 801 -68.05 1.27 -19.37
N ASP A 802 -68.58 1.42 -18.16
CA ASP A 802 -68.88 2.70 -17.50
C ASP A 802 -67.74 3.17 -16.55
N ASP A 803 -66.53 2.64 -16.72
CA ASP A 803 -65.37 2.99 -15.88
C ASP A 803 -65.07 4.51 -15.90
N PRO A 804 -64.63 5.14 -14.80
CA PRO A 804 -64.30 6.57 -14.82
C PRO A 804 -63.12 6.95 -15.75
N ASP A 805 -62.22 6.02 -16.12
CA ASP A 805 -61.10 6.30 -17.02
C ASP A 805 -61.48 6.07 -18.49
N GLU A 806 -61.57 7.15 -19.28
CA GLU A 806 -61.87 7.10 -20.72
C GLU A 806 -60.92 6.18 -21.52
N LYS A 807 -59.64 6.07 -21.11
CA LYS A 807 -58.69 5.17 -21.78
C LYS A 807 -59.03 3.72 -21.52
N PHE A 808 -59.42 3.41 -20.28
CA PHE A 808 -59.82 2.06 -19.90
C PHE A 808 -61.17 1.68 -20.52
N GLN A 809 -62.12 2.62 -20.64
CA GLN A 809 -63.38 2.41 -21.38
C GLN A 809 -63.11 1.98 -22.83
N LYS A 810 -62.18 2.65 -23.51
CA LYS A 810 -61.79 2.32 -24.89
C LYS A 810 -61.18 0.91 -24.97
N GLN A 811 -60.28 0.56 -24.06
CA GLN A 811 -59.74 -0.80 -23.99
C GLN A 811 -60.84 -1.84 -23.72
N MET A 812 -61.78 -1.54 -22.83
CA MET A 812 -62.90 -2.44 -22.54
C MET A 812 -63.81 -2.63 -23.76
N THR A 813 -64.02 -1.59 -24.56
CA THR A 813 -64.71 -1.68 -25.85
C THR A 813 -63.99 -2.65 -26.80
N ASP A 814 -62.67 -2.57 -26.89
CA ASP A 814 -61.87 -3.49 -27.72
C ASP A 814 -61.92 -4.95 -27.21
N VAL A 815 -61.92 -5.15 -25.89
CA VAL A 815 -62.14 -6.47 -25.28
C VAL A 815 -63.52 -7.01 -25.65
N LEU A 816 -64.58 -6.24 -25.44
CA LEU A 816 -65.97 -6.64 -25.74
C LEU A 816 -66.17 -6.98 -27.22
N LYS A 817 -65.57 -6.21 -28.13
CA LYS A 817 -65.55 -6.53 -29.57
C LYS A 817 -64.81 -7.83 -29.87
N THR A 818 -63.76 -8.16 -29.11
CA THR A 818 -62.97 -9.38 -29.28
C THR A 818 -63.67 -10.62 -28.72
N VAL A 819 -64.12 -10.56 -27.46
CA VAL A 819 -64.81 -11.69 -26.84
C VAL A 819 -66.20 -11.91 -27.44
N GLY A 820 -66.83 -10.84 -27.93
CA GLY A 820 -68.13 -10.86 -28.58
C GLY A 820 -68.16 -11.66 -29.89
N LYS A 821 -67.00 -11.86 -30.54
CA LYS A 821 -66.89 -12.67 -31.76
C LYS A 821 -67.30 -14.13 -31.55
N VAL A 822 -67.19 -14.63 -30.32
CA VAL A 822 -67.41 -16.03 -29.96
C VAL A 822 -68.90 -16.37 -29.92
N GLN A 823 -69.72 -15.49 -29.34
CA GLN A 823 -71.19 -15.61 -29.40
C GLN A 823 -71.84 -14.23 -29.58
N PRO A 824 -71.80 -13.67 -30.82
CA PRO A 824 -72.20 -12.28 -31.09
C PRO A 824 -73.65 -11.96 -30.69
N LYS A 825 -74.58 -12.89 -30.92
CA LYS A 825 -76.00 -12.72 -30.59
C LYS A 825 -76.24 -12.57 -29.08
N LEU A 826 -75.54 -13.37 -28.26
CA LEU A 826 -75.67 -13.31 -26.79
C LEU A 826 -75.20 -11.96 -26.24
N LEU A 827 -74.07 -11.44 -26.72
CA LEU A 827 -73.58 -10.13 -26.31
C LEU A 827 -74.50 -9.00 -26.79
N TYR A 828 -75.00 -9.10 -28.03
CA TYR A 828 -75.95 -8.13 -28.59
C TYR A 828 -77.25 -8.07 -27.78
N ASP A 829 -77.86 -9.22 -27.48
CA ASP A 829 -79.11 -9.31 -26.70
C ASP A 829 -78.92 -8.78 -25.27
N LYS A 830 -77.74 -8.95 -24.68
CA LYS A 830 -77.40 -8.33 -23.39
C LYS A 830 -77.33 -6.82 -23.50
N LEU A 831 -76.55 -6.30 -24.45
CA LEU A 831 -76.40 -4.86 -24.67
C LEU A 831 -77.75 -4.18 -24.92
N ASP A 832 -78.60 -4.76 -25.77
CA ASP A 832 -79.94 -4.25 -26.06
C ASP A 832 -80.81 -4.13 -24.79
N LYS A 833 -80.75 -5.15 -23.90
CA LYS A 833 -81.49 -5.16 -22.63
C LYS A 833 -80.99 -4.14 -21.60
N CYS A 834 -79.69 -3.79 -21.61
CA CYS A 834 -79.10 -2.90 -20.60
C CYS A 834 -78.62 -1.54 -21.13
N GLN A 835 -78.77 -1.24 -22.42
CA GLN A 835 -78.29 -0.03 -23.09
C GLN A 835 -78.69 1.27 -22.36
N ASN A 836 -79.95 1.35 -21.91
CA ASN A 836 -80.51 2.52 -21.21
C ASN A 836 -79.96 2.72 -19.78
N ARG A 837 -79.14 1.79 -19.28
CA ARG A 837 -78.56 1.83 -17.93
C ARG A 837 -77.12 2.37 -17.90
N PHE A 838 -76.46 2.50 -19.07
CA PHE A 838 -75.09 2.97 -19.17
C PHE A 838 -75.01 4.50 -19.21
N ARG A 839 -73.97 5.05 -18.59
CA ARG A 839 -73.66 6.49 -18.66
C ARG A 839 -73.15 6.88 -20.04
N ASN A 840 -72.37 6.01 -20.69
CA ASN A 840 -71.79 6.26 -22.01
C ASN A 840 -72.48 5.44 -23.12
N PHE A 841 -73.71 5.86 -23.50
CA PHE A 841 -74.54 5.20 -24.51
C PHE A 841 -73.85 5.04 -25.89
N ASN A 842 -72.93 5.95 -26.22
CA ASN A 842 -72.22 5.93 -27.50
C ASN A 842 -71.30 4.71 -27.66
N LEU A 843 -70.63 4.28 -26.59
CA LEU A 843 -69.78 3.08 -26.63
C LEU A 843 -70.61 1.80 -26.78
N CYS A 844 -71.81 1.75 -26.18
CA CYS A 844 -72.73 0.64 -26.35
C CYS A 844 -73.18 0.52 -27.82
N ASN A 845 -73.57 1.64 -28.44
CA ASN A 845 -73.90 1.68 -29.87
C ASN A 845 -72.73 1.23 -30.73
N GLU A 846 -71.53 1.70 -30.44
CA GLU A 846 -70.33 1.32 -31.19
C GLU A 846 -70.09 -0.19 -31.19
N ILE A 847 -70.29 -0.86 -30.04
CA ILE A 847 -70.16 -2.32 -29.94
C ILE A 847 -71.32 -3.01 -30.66
N MET A 848 -72.56 -2.55 -30.47
CA MET A 848 -73.74 -3.12 -31.13
C MET A 848 -73.66 -3.01 -32.66
N ASP A 849 -73.23 -1.85 -33.18
CA ASP A 849 -73.02 -1.60 -34.61
C ASP A 849 -71.89 -2.47 -35.16
N TYR A 850 -70.79 -2.63 -34.41
CA TYR A 850 -69.72 -3.55 -34.77
C TYR A 850 -70.21 -5.00 -34.85
N LEU A 851 -71.01 -5.46 -33.89
CA LEU A 851 -71.53 -6.83 -33.88
C LEU A 851 -72.53 -7.06 -35.03
N LYS A 852 -73.43 -6.11 -35.29
CA LYS A 852 -74.37 -6.18 -36.43
C LYS A 852 -73.65 -6.24 -37.77
N SER A 853 -72.72 -5.29 -37.99
CA SER A 853 -71.99 -5.16 -39.25
C SER A 853 -71.04 -6.31 -39.51
N SER A 854 -70.37 -6.84 -38.48
CA SER A 854 -69.36 -7.90 -38.64
C SER A 854 -69.95 -9.31 -38.67
N TYR A 855 -71.14 -9.53 -38.08
CA TYR A 855 -71.71 -10.88 -37.90
C TYR A 855 -73.15 -11.05 -38.42
N ASN A 856 -73.71 -10.07 -39.15
CA ASN A 856 -75.02 -10.15 -39.83
C ASN A 856 -76.19 -10.61 -38.91
N LEU A 857 -76.29 -10.00 -37.72
CA LEU A 857 -77.29 -10.37 -36.71
C LEU A 857 -78.75 -10.05 -37.12
N ASP A 858 -78.96 -9.22 -38.13
CA ASP A 858 -80.29 -8.80 -38.61
C ASP A 858 -81.01 -9.83 -39.52
N LYS A 859 -80.46 -11.04 -39.74
CA LYS A 859 -81.03 -12.02 -40.69
C LYS A 859 -81.80 -13.21 -40.09
N ASN A 860 -81.96 -13.29 -38.77
CA ASN A 860 -82.83 -14.32 -38.15
C ASN A 860 -83.71 -13.67 -37.07
N SER A 861 -84.72 -12.92 -37.52
CA SER A 861 -85.94 -12.64 -36.77
C SER A 861 -87.01 -13.69 -37.04
#